data_AF-A0A1M7IR76-F1
#
_entry.id   AF-A0A1M7IR76-F1
#
_cell.length_a   1.000
_cell.length_b   1.000
_cell.length_c   1.000
_cell.angle_alpha   90.00
_cell.angle_beta   90.00
_cell.angle_gamma   90.00
#
_symmetry.space_group_name_H-M   'P 1'
#
loop_
_entity.id
_entity.type
_entity.pdbx_description
1 polymer ?
#
loop_
_entity_poly.entity_id
_entity_poly.type
_entity_poly.pdbx_seq_one_letter_code
_entity_poly.pdbx_strand_id
1 'polypeptide(L)'
;MKKKLAVIAAILGIVSMGSMVSAKDMEITPGYYDVDFTKYDFIDTSLNTIQFPQGSASFEPFFKKLDTLVFENRGKVRILHIGGSHLQADVISGRIREHLVKEYPGASAGRGFVFPYSAARTNTPASYASYYKGIWDKNKNVQHEITKPLGLLGIAISTRDPRAEITLLLDKYNTEPIWGETSFRVFGYSDSNDVEPVLRIDSMDVFGTFDASSQSYVFTSPRPIDTIQIAFRWADTTKQAEVAAFITDSLYKDSVARADSLARVADSLRMDSLGITPPASSAQPMAQAVAADSMFQGDCEDVLDTNCLNRDEDLQAALDSAAADTVPPRPHFTLTGILAENNAPGITYTNVGINGAKVSNYFEETCPLFEKEMSYYKPDLVIFAIGINDANVEVFNDKVFREDYDMLIKRIRKVSPKTAFIFETNNDSYRKIRKKKYVQHPNGEVARKAFFMLADKHKAGVWDKFSIMGGLGSMAKWEKADLAKKDKVHFKTAGYQLLGDMFYKALMQAYFDHIASLPAEAPVVAQAKPAAPPTPAPAPKTIPAASSVAPKTPTPSAKTASSTATASATAPAAAPANAKAAAAIQAKVAAPAPTAAPAKKEVAAKQPAEKTVAPPQMPKLAAAAHKDVPMPEVVKQTAQPAQPKIQIPLKPQAQAAESLTTPTPSATDSK
;
A
#
# COMPACT_ATOMS: atom_id res chain seq x y z
N MET A 1 34.41 11.79 -13.62
CA MET A 1 33.02 11.36 -13.85
C MET A 1 32.91 10.22 -14.86
N LYS A 2 33.19 10.39 -16.17
CA LYS A 2 33.00 9.32 -17.19
C LYS A 2 33.58 7.92 -16.82
N LYS A 3 34.80 7.84 -16.27
CA LYS A 3 35.38 6.56 -15.79
C LYS A 3 34.71 5.95 -14.53
N LYS A 4 33.96 6.74 -13.75
CA LYS A 4 33.17 6.23 -12.60
C LYS A 4 31.80 5.69 -13.06
N LEU A 5 31.14 6.33 -14.03
CA LEU A 5 29.89 5.81 -14.60
C LEU A 5 30.06 4.43 -15.27
N ALA A 6 31.17 4.23 -15.99
CA ALA A 6 31.46 2.94 -16.62
C ALA A 6 31.60 1.77 -15.62
N VAL A 7 32.00 2.06 -14.37
CA VAL A 7 32.08 1.06 -13.29
C VAL A 7 30.69 0.78 -12.70
N ILE A 8 29.84 1.79 -12.55
CA ILE A 8 28.44 1.62 -12.12
C ILE A 8 27.68 0.72 -13.11
N ALA A 9 27.83 0.96 -14.42
CA ALA A 9 27.20 0.13 -15.46
C ALA A 9 27.72 -1.33 -15.49
N ALA A 10 28.99 -1.56 -15.14
CA ALA A 10 29.57 -2.90 -15.07
C ALA A 10 29.13 -3.69 -13.83
N ILE A 11 28.89 -3.00 -12.71
CA ILE A 11 28.45 -3.60 -11.44
C ILE A 11 26.99 -4.07 -11.50
N LEU A 12 26.17 -3.49 -12.39
CA LEU A 12 24.76 -3.85 -12.60
C LEU A 12 24.53 -5.11 -13.47
N GLY A 13 25.54 -5.97 -13.63
CA GLY A 13 25.35 -7.32 -14.16
C GLY A 13 25.32 -7.49 -15.68
N ILE A 14 26.03 -6.64 -16.45
CA ILE A 14 26.16 -6.81 -17.91
C ILE A 14 27.46 -7.56 -18.30
N VAL A 15 27.53 -8.87 -18.04
CA VAL A 15 28.43 -9.80 -18.78
C VAL A 15 27.82 -11.21 -18.86
N SER A 16 27.95 -11.83 -20.05
CA SER A 16 27.62 -13.22 -20.43
C SER A 16 26.19 -13.41 -20.99
N MET A 17 25.97 -13.84 -22.25
CA MET A 17 26.89 -14.49 -23.19
C MET A 17 26.56 -14.19 -24.67
N GLY A 18 27.61 -13.99 -25.47
CA GLY A 18 27.70 -14.15 -26.94
C GLY A 18 26.47 -13.94 -27.84
N SER A 19 26.26 -12.70 -28.32
CA SER A 19 25.83 -12.39 -29.69
C SER A 19 26.14 -10.93 -30.02
N MET A 20 26.76 -10.65 -31.17
CA MET A 20 27.01 -9.26 -31.61
C MET A 20 25.71 -8.61 -32.09
N VAL A 21 25.03 -7.90 -31.20
CA VAL A 21 24.04 -6.88 -31.57
C VAL A 21 24.74 -5.53 -31.59
N SER A 22 24.54 -4.76 -32.67
CA SER A 22 25.15 -3.44 -32.85
C SER A 22 24.71 -2.49 -31.72
N ALA A 23 25.67 -1.89 -31.02
CA ALA A 23 25.43 -1.00 -29.89
C ALA A 23 24.89 0.37 -30.36
N LYS A 24 23.61 0.40 -30.76
CA LYS A 24 22.90 1.65 -31.04
C LYS A 24 21.45 1.72 -30.56
N ASP A 25 20.88 0.62 -30.06
CA ASP A 25 19.54 0.59 -29.49
C ASP A 25 19.57 -0.08 -28.11
N MET A 26 18.91 0.58 -27.13
CA MET A 26 18.67 0.14 -25.75
C MET A 26 19.84 0.26 -24.74
N GLU A 27 20.24 1.50 -24.40
CA GLU A 27 20.86 1.81 -23.10
C GLU A 27 19.82 1.67 -21.98
N ILE A 28 19.83 0.57 -21.23
CA ILE A 28 19.10 0.49 -19.95
C ILE A 28 19.95 1.19 -18.88
N THR A 29 19.66 2.46 -18.65
CA THR A 29 20.25 3.23 -17.55
C THR A 29 19.24 3.30 -16.39
N PRO A 30 19.57 2.81 -15.18
CA PRO A 30 18.74 3.01 -14.00
C PRO A 30 18.45 4.50 -13.76
N GLY A 31 17.19 4.85 -13.48
CA GLY A 31 16.75 6.19 -13.10
C GLY A 31 16.44 7.16 -14.25
N TYR A 32 16.58 6.79 -15.53
CA TYR A 32 16.25 7.70 -16.65
C TYR A 32 14.74 7.74 -16.98
N TYR A 33 13.93 8.16 -16.01
CA TYR A 33 12.61 8.71 -16.29
C TYR A 33 12.78 10.12 -16.83
N ASP A 34 12.58 10.31 -18.14
CA ASP A 34 12.76 11.62 -18.77
C ASP A 34 11.58 12.54 -18.40
N VAL A 35 11.71 13.16 -17.23
CA VAL A 35 10.81 14.20 -16.76
C VAL A 35 11.29 15.50 -17.39
N ASP A 36 10.57 15.94 -18.42
CA ASP A 36 10.81 17.21 -19.09
C ASP A 36 10.43 18.39 -18.17
N PHE A 37 11.35 18.74 -17.29
CA PHE A 37 11.25 19.90 -16.40
C PHE A 37 11.33 21.25 -17.13
N THR A 38 11.66 21.30 -18.43
CA THR A 38 11.70 22.56 -19.18
C THR A 38 10.30 23.21 -19.28
N LYS A 39 9.25 22.40 -19.10
CA LYS A 39 7.85 22.82 -18.99
C LYS A 39 7.48 23.47 -17.66
N TYR A 40 8.32 23.34 -16.62
CA TYR A 40 7.98 23.68 -15.23
C TYR A 40 9.07 24.55 -14.58
N ASP A 41 9.18 25.81 -15.04
CA ASP A 41 10.12 26.84 -14.54
C ASP A 41 10.06 27.12 -13.03
N PHE A 42 8.99 26.66 -12.37
CA PHE A 42 8.73 26.82 -10.95
C PHE A 42 9.16 25.62 -10.09
N ILE A 43 9.56 24.50 -10.69
CA ILE A 43 10.08 23.34 -9.96
C ILE A 43 11.60 23.46 -9.89
N ASP A 44 12.14 23.61 -8.69
CA ASP A 44 13.59 23.69 -8.48
C ASP A 44 14.18 22.27 -8.38
N THR A 45 14.56 21.75 -9.54
CA THR A 45 15.18 20.43 -9.68
C THR A 45 16.56 20.34 -9.02
N SER A 46 17.24 21.47 -8.77
CA SER A 46 18.54 21.48 -8.08
C SER A 46 18.42 21.09 -6.61
N LEU A 47 17.22 21.24 -6.03
CA LEU A 47 16.89 20.85 -4.66
C LEU A 47 16.40 19.40 -4.54
N ASN A 48 16.26 18.64 -5.64
CA ASN A 48 15.72 17.29 -5.63
C ASN A 48 16.73 16.23 -5.14
N THR A 49 17.03 16.28 -3.85
CA THR A 49 17.91 15.35 -3.13
C THR A 49 17.34 15.02 -1.75
N ILE A 50 17.75 13.89 -1.17
CA ILE A 50 17.49 13.59 0.24
C ILE A 50 18.57 14.31 1.07
N GLN A 51 18.16 15.31 1.83
CA GLN A 51 19.04 16.10 2.68
C GLN A 51 19.24 15.40 4.03
N PHE A 52 20.48 15.30 4.51
CA PHE A 52 20.81 14.65 5.78
C PHE A 52 21.46 15.65 6.76
N PRO A 53 20.68 16.36 7.62
CA PRO A 53 21.21 17.42 8.49
C PRO A 53 22.34 16.98 9.43
N GLN A 54 22.33 15.72 9.87
CA GLN A 54 23.33 15.10 10.74
C GLN A 54 24.19 14.05 10.01
N GLY A 55 24.22 14.08 8.67
CA GLY A 55 24.85 13.05 7.84
C GLY A 55 24.04 11.75 7.75
N SER A 56 24.46 10.86 6.85
CA SER A 56 23.71 9.66 6.45
C SER A 56 24.04 8.39 7.25
N ALA A 57 24.82 8.45 8.33
CA ALA A 57 25.27 7.27 9.07
C ALA A 57 24.13 6.39 9.62
N SER A 58 22.97 6.96 9.91
CA SER A 58 21.75 6.23 10.31
C SER A 58 21.13 5.39 9.19
N PHE A 59 21.47 5.67 7.93
CA PHE A 59 21.03 4.90 6.75
C PHE A 59 21.96 3.75 6.41
N GLU A 60 23.16 3.65 7.01
CA GLU A 60 24.06 2.51 6.77
C GLU A 60 23.40 1.13 6.86
N PRO A 61 22.50 0.83 7.84
CA PRO A 61 21.85 -0.48 7.89
C PRO A 61 20.91 -0.75 6.71
N PHE A 62 20.26 0.31 6.20
CA PHE A 62 19.38 0.25 5.03
C PHE A 62 20.19 0.13 3.74
N PHE A 63 21.22 0.97 3.56
CA PHE A 63 22.10 0.91 2.40
C PHE A 63 22.87 -0.41 2.34
N LYS A 64 23.39 -0.94 3.45
CA LYS A 64 24.03 -2.28 3.48
C LYS A 64 23.08 -3.41 3.07
N LYS A 65 21.78 -3.28 3.36
CA LYS A 65 20.77 -4.24 2.86
C LYS A 65 20.50 -4.07 1.36
N LEU A 66 20.49 -2.83 0.84
CA LEU A 66 20.46 -2.59 -0.60
C LEU A 66 21.73 -3.12 -1.27
N ASP A 67 22.91 -2.93 -0.70
CA ASP A 67 24.19 -3.49 -1.21
C ASP A 67 24.10 -5.02 -1.33
N THR A 68 23.65 -5.72 -0.27
CA THR A 68 23.43 -7.18 -0.29
C THR A 68 22.39 -7.61 -1.33
N LEU A 69 21.35 -6.82 -1.55
CA LEU A 69 20.34 -7.12 -2.56
C LEU A 69 20.86 -6.88 -3.98
N VAL A 70 21.52 -5.75 -4.23
CA VAL A 70 21.94 -5.31 -5.58
C VAL A 70 23.19 -6.04 -6.05
N PHE A 71 24.19 -6.26 -5.17
CA PHE A 71 25.45 -6.89 -5.57
C PHE A 71 25.46 -8.41 -5.40
N GLU A 72 24.64 -8.95 -4.51
CA GLU A 72 24.62 -10.41 -4.24
C GLU A 72 23.29 -11.09 -4.62
N ASN A 73 22.24 -10.35 -4.94
CA ASN A 73 20.88 -10.85 -5.12
C ASN A 73 20.38 -11.67 -3.90
N ARG A 74 20.61 -11.15 -2.68
CA ARG A 74 20.20 -11.81 -1.43
C ARG A 74 19.43 -10.90 -0.48
N GLY A 75 18.52 -11.51 0.28
CA GLY A 75 17.80 -10.85 1.37
C GLY A 75 16.63 -9.99 0.89
N LYS A 76 15.99 -9.31 1.85
CA LYS A 76 14.83 -8.44 1.61
C LYS A 76 15.03 -7.04 2.18
N VAL A 77 14.64 -6.05 1.40
CA VAL A 77 14.53 -4.63 1.79
C VAL A 77 13.06 -4.26 1.92
N ARG A 78 12.64 -3.75 3.07
CA ARG A 78 11.23 -3.40 3.31
C ARG A 78 11.05 -1.91 3.56
N ILE A 79 10.21 -1.28 2.74
CA ILE A 79 9.95 0.16 2.77
C ILE A 79 8.49 0.38 3.18
N LEU A 80 8.29 1.09 4.29
CA LEU A 80 6.97 1.50 4.77
C LEU A 80 6.78 3.01 4.52
N HIS A 81 5.81 3.37 3.70
CA HIS A 81 5.45 4.77 3.45
C HIS A 81 4.16 5.10 4.19
N ILE A 82 4.20 5.99 5.19
CA ILE A 82 3.05 6.42 6.00
C ILE A 82 2.61 7.80 5.54
N GLY A 83 1.32 7.99 5.28
CA GLY A 83 0.79 9.22 4.69
C GLY A 83 -0.69 9.48 4.98
N GLY A 84 -1.15 10.63 4.46
CA GLY A 84 -2.55 11.04 4.44
C GLY A 84 -3.22 10.78 3.08
N SER A 85 -4.02 11.74 2.62
CA SER A 85 -4.77 11.65 1.35
C SER A 85 -3.89 11.59 0.10
N HIS A 86 -2.69 12.16 0.14
CA HIS A 86 -1.71 12.06 -0.97
C HIS A 86 -1.20 10.63 -1.19
N LEU A 87 -1.39 9.73 -0.22
CA LEU A 87 -0.85 8.36 -0.26
C LEU A 87 -1.92 7.27 -0.31
N GLN A 88 -3.17 7.53 0.09
CA GLN A 88 -4.24 6.50 0.05
C GLN A 88 -4.49 5.97 -1.38
N ALA A 89 -4.45 6.85 -2.37
CA ALA A 89 -4.61 6.47 -3.78
C ALA A 89 -3.39 5.72 -4.36
N ASP A 90 -2.29 5.60 -3.60
CA ASP A 90 -1.05 4.88 -3.98
C ASP A 90 -0.42 5.33 -5.30
N VAL A 91 -0.68 6.55 -5.78
CA VAL A 91 -0.10 7.05 -7.04
C VAL A 91 1.39 7.37 -6.86
N ILE A 92 1.78 8.09 -5.81
CA ILE A 92 3.20 8.37 -5.48
C ILE A 92 3.93 7.05 -5.18
N SER A 93 3.44 6.29 -4.20
CA SER A 93 4.08 5.06 -3.72
C SER A 93 4.02 3.90 -4.72
N GLY A 94 2.96 3.81 -5.54
CA GLY A 94 2.87 2.89 -6.67
C GLY A 94 3.89 3.20 -7.74
N ARG A 95 4.04 4.48 -8.10
CA ARG A 95 5.06 4.92 -9.05
C ARG A 95 6.49 4.61 -8.57
N ILE A 96 6.81 4.92 -7.31
CA ILE A 96 8.10 4.57 -6.70
C ILE A 96 8.30 3.05 -6.66
N ARG A 97 7.27 2.27 -6.30
CA ARG A 97 7.31 0.80 -6.26
C ARG A 97 7.56 0.20 -7.65
N GLU A 98 6.88 0.70 -8.68
CA GLU A 98 7.12 0.27 -10.06
C GLU A 98 8.57 0.50 -10.49
N HIS A 99 9.14 1.68 -10.22
CA HIS A 99 10.52 1.98 -10.57
C HIS A 99 11.51 1.06 -9.86
N LEU A 100 11.34 0.88 -8.54
CA LEU A 100 12.15 -0.04 -7.75
C LEU A 100 12.09 -1.49 -8.26
N VAL A 101 10.93 -1.98 -8.70
CA VAL A 101 10.80 -3.38 -9.16
C VAL A 101 11.21 -3.55 -10.63
N LYS A 102 11.02 -2.53 -11.48
CA LYS A 102 11.42 -2.55 -12.90
C LYS A 102 12.94 -2.42 -13.09
N GLU A 103 13.61 -1.59 -12.28
CA GLU A 103 15.06 -1.38 -12.37
C GLU A 103 15.89 -2.49 -11.72
N TYR A 104 15.26 -3.31 -10.88
CA TYR A 104 15.85 -4.52 -10.31
C TYR A 104 14.99 -5.75 -10.69
N PRO A 105 15.06 -6.26 -11.94
CA PRO A 105 14.26 -7.40 -12.36
C PRO A 105 14.49 -8.63 -11.47
N GLY A 106 13.39 -9.21 -10.97
CA GLY A 106 13.42 -10.30 -9.99
C GLY A 106 13.42 -9.84 -8.53
N ALA A 107 13.56 -8.54 -8.24
CA ALA A 107 13.55 -7.98 -6.89
C ALA A 107 12.16 -7.63 -6.36
N SER A 108 11.10 -8.33 -6.80
CA SER A 108 9.80 -8.26 -6.11
C SER A 108 9.79 -9.29 -4.99
N ALA A 109 10.07 -8.87 -3.76
CA ALA A 109 9.97 -9.74 -2.56
C ALA A 109 8.51 -9.96 -2.08
N GLY A 110 7.56 -9.46 -2.87
CA GLY A 110 6.12 -9.44 -2.65
C GLY A 110 5.57 -8.03 -2.50
N ARG A 111 4.26 -7.88 -2.70
CA ARG A 111 3.51 -6.61 -2.70
C ARG A 111 3.49 -5.88 -1.36
N GLY A 112 3.66 -6.60 -0.25
CA GLY A 112 3.57 -6.05 1.11
C GLY A 112 2.14 -6.02 1.63
N PHE A 113 1.80 -5.05 2.47
CA PHE A 113 0.41 -4.93 2.90
C PHE A 113 -0.48 -4.39 1.77
N VAL A 114 -1.67 -4.99 1.70
CA VAL A 114 -2.81 -4.59 0.87
C VAL A 114 -4.09 -4.67 1.71
N PHE A 115 -5.14 -3.98 1.25
CA PHE A 115 -6.39 -3.88 1.99
C PHE A 115 -7.60 -3.79 1.03
N PRO A 116 -8.73 -4.46 1.32
CA PRO A 116 -9.96 -4.36 0.55
C PRO A 116 -10.70 -3.02 0.75
N TYR A 117 -10.11 -1.92 0.25
CA TYR A 117 -10.66 -0.57 0.43
C TYR A 117 -12.07 -0.38 -0.14
N SER A 118 -12.47 -1.18 -1.15
CA SER A 118 -13.84 -1.15 -1.67
C SER A 118 -14.87 -1.68 -0.66
N ALA A 119 -14.55 -2.72 0.12
CA ALA A 119 -15.41 -3.18 1.22
C ALA A 119 -15.56 -2.10 2.31
N ALA A 120 -14.50 -1.31 2.53
CA ALA A 120 -14.53 -0.12 3.38
C ALA A 120 -15.18 1.12 2.70
N ARG A 121 -15.78 0.99 1.52
CA ARG A 121 -16.45 2.08 0.77
C ARG A 121 -15.62 3.36 0.81
N THR A 122 -14.38 3.28 0.32
CA THR A 122 -13.43 4.39 0.23
C THR A 122 -12.43 4.16 -0.90
N ASN A 123 -11.70 5.20 -1.31
CA ASN A 123 -10.82 5.18 -2.47
C ASN A 123 -9.80 4.04 -2.37
N THR A 124 -9.78 3.19 -3.38
CA THR A 124 -8.83 2.08 -3.50
C THR A 124 -7.53 2.58 -4.16
N PRO A 125 -6.35 2.11 -3.73
CA PRO A 125 -5.09 2.28 -4.44
C PRO A 125 -5.21 2.04 -5.96
N ALA A 126 -4.63 2.92 -6.77
CA ALA A 126 -4.62 2.75 -8.22
C ALA A 126 -3.71 1.60 -8.71
N SER A 127 -2.97 0.94 -7.81
CA SER A 127 -2.03 -0.14 -8.10
C SER A 127 -2.62 -1.55 -8.05
N TYR A 128 -3.86 -1.73 -7.60
CA TYR A 128 -4.57 -3.02 -7.61
C TYR A 128 -6.08 -2.81 -7.60
N ALA A 129 -6.85 -3.76 -8.13
CA ALA A 129 -8.30 -3.70 -8.02
C ALA A 129 -8.80 -4.40 -6.75
N SER A 130 -9.86 -3.87 -6.15
CA SER A 130 -10.49 -4.39 -4.93
C SER A 130 -11.99 -4.60 -5.16
N TYR A 131 -12.47 -5.82 -4.92
CA TYR A 131 -13.89 -6.20 -5.01
C TYR A 131 -14.34 -6.86 -3.70
N TYR A 132 -15.65 -6.84 -3.44
CA TYR A 132 -16.23 -7.52 -2.29
C TYR A 132 -17.64 -8.04 -2.59
N LYS A 133 -18.08 -9.00 -1.78
CA LYS A 133 -19.45 -9.48 -1.66
C LYS A 133 -19.91 -9.37 -0.21
N GLY A 134 -21.22 -9.31 -0.03
CA GLY A 134 -21.87 -9.22 1.27
C GLY A 134 -21.75 -7.84 1.93
N ILE A 135 -22.32 -7.75 3.13
CA ILE A 135 -22.44 -6.51 3.90
C ILE A 135 -21.22 -6.31 4.80
N TRP A 136 -20.65 -5.10 4.80
CA TRP A 136 -19.43 -4.75 5.52
C TRP A 136 -19.56 -3.43 6.27
N ASP A 137 -19.13 -3.42 7.53
CA ASP A 137 -18.92 -2.23 8.34
C ASP A 137 -17.41 -1.88 8.42
N LYS A 138 -17.06 -0.65 8.79
CA LYS A 138 -15.70 -0.11 8.74
C LYS A 138 -15.35 0.80 9.92
N ASN A 139 -14.07 0.85 10.28
CA ASN A 139 -13.51 2.00 10.99
C ASN A 139 -12.20 2.44 10.32
N LYS A 140 -11.99 3.74 10.23
CA LYS A 140 -10.73 4.40 9.86
C LYS A 140 -10.26 5.24 11.03
N ASN A 141 -8.95 5.37 11.20
CA ASN A 141 -8.32 6.12 12.29
C ASN A 141 -8.66 7.63 12.35
N VAL A 142 -9.33 8.16 11.33
CA VAL A 142 -9.85 9.54 11.25
C VAL A 142 -11.30 9.71 11.73
N GLN A 143 -12.02 8.62 12.03
CA GLN A 143 -13.39 8.70 12.52
C GLN A 143 -13.41 9.06 14.01
N HIS A 144 -14.44 9.81 14.43
CA HIS A 144 -14.62 10.21 15.83
C HIS A 144 -14.89 9.01 16.75
N GLU A 145 -15.59 7.99 16.24
CA GLU A 145 -15.88 6.77 16.96
C GLU A 145 -15.14 5.59 16.32
N ILE A 146 -14.31 4.93 17.13
CA ILE A 146 -13.49 3.79 16.74
C ILE A 146 -14.02 2.57 17.51
N THR A 147 -14.89 1.80 16.88
CA THR A 147 -15.55 0.63 17.49
C THR A 147 -14.80 -0.69 17.24
N LYS A 148 -13.68 -0.64 16.51
CA LYS A 148 -12.84 -1.79 16.13
C LYS A 148 -11.37 -1.44 16.36
N PRO A 149 -10.54 -2.32 16.95
CA PRO A 149 -9.11 -2.06 17.13
C PRO A 149 -8.42 -1.96 15.77
N LEU A 150 -7.72 -0.87 15.52
CA LEU A 150 -7.06 -0.63 14.22
C LEU A 150 -5.61 -1.10 14.20
N GLY A 151 -5.24 -1.63 13.03
CA GLY A 151 -3.92 -2.14 12.70
C GLY A 151 -2.89 -1.10 12.26
N LEU A 152 -1.81 -1.59 11.67
CA LEU A 152 -0.78 -0.79 11.00
C LEU A 152 -1.37 0.12 9.92
N LEU A 153 -2.40 -0.37 9.21
CA LEU A 153 -3.01 0.34 8.09
C LEU A 153 -3.95 1.49 8.51
N GLY A 154 -4.26 1.64 9.80
CA GLY A 154 -5.18 2.67 10.28
C GLY A 154 -6.63 2.48 9.81
N ILE A 155 -6.99 1.27 9.35
CA ILE A 155 -8.31 0.92 8.84
C ILE A 155 -8.65 -0.53 9.20
N ALA A 156 -9.92 -0.80 9.42
CA ALA A 156 -10.48 -2.14 9.60
C ALA A 156 -11.84 -2.23 8.92
N ILE A 157 -12.19 -3.44 8.46
CA ILE A 157 -13.56 -3.81 8.06
C ILE A 157 -14.04 -4.97 8.90
N SER A 158 -15.35 -5.12 9.04
CA SER A 158 -15.93 -6.31 9.66
C SER A 158 -17.25 -6.71 9.03
N THR A 159 -17.59 -8.00 9.11
CA THR A 159 -18.82 -8.54 8.52
C THR A 159 -19.52 -9.53 9.44
N ARG A 160 -20.83 -9.66 9.22
CA ARG A 160 -21.71 -10.74 9.73
C ARG A 160 -22.49 -11.41 8.58
N ASP A 161 -22.18 -11.10 7.32
CA ASP A 161 -22.86 -11.67 6.16
C ASP A 161 -22.24 -13.04 5.84
N PRO A 162 -23.02 -14.15 5.84
CA PRO A 162 -22.50 -15.47 5.49
C PRO A 162 -22.00 -15.57 4.03
N ARG A 163 -22.28 -14.58 3.17
CA ARG A 163 -21.81 -14.50 1.77
C ARG A 163 -20.60 -13.60 1.61
N ALA A 164 -20.00 -13.15 2.72
CA ALA A 164 -18.86 -12.26 2.71
C ALA A 164 -17.66 -12.86 1.96
N GLU A 165 -17.15 -12.09 1.01
CA GLU A 165 -15.98 -12.42 0.20
C GLU A 165 -15.26 -11.11 -0.14
N ILE A 166 -13.94 -11.14 -0.23
CA ILE A 166 -13.12 -10.04 -0.76
C ILE A 166 -12.19 -10.59 -1.84
N THR A 167 -11.94 -9.80 -2.88
CA THR A 167 -11.02 -10.16 -3.96
C THR A 167 -10.11 -8.98 -4.27
N LEU A 168 -8.81 -9.19 -4.17
CA LEU A 168 -7.79 -8.25 -4.63
C LEU A 168 -7.13 -8.82 -5.89
N LEU A 169 -7.03 -8.02 -6.95
CA LEU A 169 -6.31 -8.36 -8.17
C LEU A 169 -5.07 -7.48 -8.26
N LEU A 170 -3.90 -8.01 -7.90
CA LEU A 170 -2.69 -7.21 -7.73
C LEU A 170 -2.11 -6.72 -9.06
N ASP A 171 -2.14 -7.53 -10.13
CA ASP A 171 -1.62 -7.17 -11.45
C ASP A 171 -2.66 -6.53 -12.39
N LYS A 172 -3.88 -6.22 -11.91
CA LYS A 172 -5.01 -5.80 -12.76
C LYS A 172 -4.75 -4.57 -13.63
N TYR A 173 -3.87 -3.68 -13.19
CA TYR A 173 -3.51 -2.44 -13.88
C TYR A 173 -2.05 -2.43 -14.37
N ASN A 174 -1.31 -3.53 -14.15
CA ASN A 174 0.05 -3.68 -14.64
C ASN A 174 0.03 -4.18 -16.09
N THR A 175 0.88 -3.61 -16.94
CA THR A 175 0.98 -4.01 -18.35
C THR A 175 1.66 -5.37 -18.52
N GLU A 176 2.52 -5.73 -17.57
CA GLU A 176 3.24 -7.00 -17.46
C GLU A 176 3.11 -7.48 -16.01
N PRO A 177 2.96 -8.79 -15.73
CA PRO A 177 2.83 -9.29 -14.37
C PRO A 177 4.06 -8.98 -13.49
N ILE A 178 3.82 -8.42 -12.31
CA ILE A 178 4.82 -8.06 -11.30
C ILE A 178 4.70 -8.94 -10.05
N TRP A 179 3.49 -9.43 -9.75
CA TRP A 179 3.18 -10.10 -8.48
C TRP A 179 3.14 -11.61 -8.65
N GLY A 180 3.68 -12.30 -7.64
CA GLY A 180 3.87 -13.74 -7.64
C GLY A 180 3.89 -14.24 -6.21
N GLU A 181 2.84 -13.91 -5.47
CA GLU A 181 2.77 -14.08 -4.03
C GLU A 181 2.56 -15.56 -3.67
N THR A 182 3.26 -16.02 -2.64
CA THR A 182 3.19 -17.43 -2.19
C THR A 182 2.85 -17.57 -0.72
N SER A 183 2.95 -16.50 0.06
CA SER A 183 2.71 -16.44 1.50
C SER A 183 1.79 -15.27 1.81
N PHE A 184 0.71 -15.53 2.53
CA PHE A 184 -0.27 -14.52 2.91
C PHE A 184 -0.51 -14.58 4.42
N ARG A 185 -0.57 -13.41 5.05
CA ARG A 185 -1.00 -13.27 6.44
C ARG A 185 -2.17 -12.31 6.51
N VAL A 186 -3.34 -12.85 6.86
CA VAL A 186 -4.60 -12.11 7.00
C VAL A 186 -4.78 -11.73 8.45
N PHE A 187 -4.53 -10.46 8.78
CA PHE A 187 -4.70 -9.92 10.12
C PHE A 187 -6.18 -9.67 10.40
N GLY A 188 -6.66 -10.26 11.49
CA GLY A 188 -8.08 -10.28 11.81
C GLY A 188 -8.46 -11.44 12.74
N TYR A 189 -9.65 -11.33 13.31
CA TYR A 189 -10.16 -12.27 14.30
C TYR A 189 -11.70 -12.34 14.27
N SER A 190 -12.24 -13.45 14.78
CA SER A 190 -13.64 -13.60 15.21
C SER A 190 -13.69 -13.52 16.74
N ASP A 191 -14.68 -12.84 17.30
CA ASP A 191 -14.87 -12.74 18.76
C ASP A 191 -15.15 -14.10 19.42
N SER A 192 -15.80 -15.01 18.68
CA SER A 192 -16.25 -16.34 19.13
C SER A 192 -15.41 -17.49 18.57
N ASN A 193 -14.38 -17.22 17.75
CA ASN A 193 -13.69 -18.20 16.89
C ASN A 193 -14.65 -19.03 16.02
N ASP A 194 -15.78 -18.44 15.64
CA ASP A 194 -16.84 -19.05 14.84
C ASP A 194 -16.79 -18.70 13.36
N VAL A 195 -15.89 -17.78 12.97
CA VAL A 195 -15.58 -17.45 11.57
C VAL A 195 -14.07 -17.54 11.34
N GLU A 196 -13.69 -18.28 10.30
CA GLU A 196 -12.32 -18.35 9.80
C GLU A 196 -12.23 -17.83 8.35
N PRO A 197 -11.18 -17.07 7.99
CA PRO A 197 -10.91 -16.73 6.60
C PRO A 197 -10.30 -17.93 5.87
N VAL A 198 -10.74 -18.17 4.64
CA VAL A 198 -10.15 -19.15 3.72
C VAL A 198 -9.66 -18.46 2.46
N LEU A 199 -8.45 -18.79 2.02
CA LEU A 199 -7.90 -18.33 0.75
C LEU A 199 -8.49 -19.19 -0.37
N ARG A 200 -9.23 -18.59 -1.29
CA ARG A 200 -9.82 -19.30 -2.43
C ARG A 200 -8.82 -19.29 -3.59
N ILE A 201 -8.48 -20.48 -4.06
CA ILE A 201 -7.62 -20.67 -5.24
C ILE A 201 -8.38 -21.55 -6.23
N ASP A 202 -8.65 -20.99 -7.41
CA ASP A 202 -9.44 -21.58 -8.50
C ASP A 202 -10.88 -21.93 -8.09
N SER A 203 -11.09 -23.05 -7.41
CA SER A 203 -12.39 -23.45 -6.83
C SER A 203 -12.24 -24.17 -5.48
N MET A 204 -11.03 -24.20 -4.92
CA MET A 204 -10.71 -24.84 -3.64
C MET A 204 -10.54 -23.78 -2.55
N ASP A 205 -11.00 -24.10 -1.36
CA ASP A 205 -10.78 -23.29 -0.17
C ASP A 205 -9.54 -23.81 0.57
N VAL A 206 -8.53 -22.97 0.70
CA VAL A 206 -7.27 -23.24 1.42
C VAL A 206 -7.38 -22.63 2.81
N PHE A 207 -7.39 -23.48 3.83
CA PHE A 207 -7.49 -23.09 5.23
C PHE A 207 -6.14 -22.61 5.76
N GLY A 208 -6.15 -21.50 6.49
CA GLY A 208 -4.95 -20.90 7.06
C GLY A 208 -4.62 -21.48 8.45
N THR A 209 -3.35 -21.44 8.83
CA THR A 209 -2.95 -21.72 10.21
C THR A 209 -3.20 -20.46 11.06
N PHE A 210 -4.04 -20.57 12.09
CA PHE A 210 -4.27 -19.46 13.02
C PHE A 210 -3.06 -19.22 13.93
N ASP A 211 -2.62 -17.97 14.01
CA ASP A 211 -1.52 -17.51 14.86
C ASP A 211 -2.08 -16.57 15.94
N ALA A 212 -2.37 -17.15 17.10
CA ALA A 212 -2.93 -16.43 18.25
C ALA A 212 -2.05 -15.28 18.75
N SER A 213 -0.72 -15.35 18.57
CA SER A 213 0.21 -14.28 18.98
C SER A 213 0.00 -13.02 18.13
N SER A 214 -0.36 -13.20 16.87
CA SER A 214 -0.65 -12.14 15.91
C SER A 214 -2.13 -11.73 15.85
N GLN A 215 -3.07 -12.62 16.19
CA GLN A 215 -4.46 -12.57 15.72
C GLN A 215 -4.51 -12.41 14.19
N SER A 216 -3.98 -13.42 13.50
CA SER A 216 -3.99 -13.51 12.04
C SER A 216 -3.96 -14.97 11.58
N TYR A 217 -4.26 -15.19 10.31
CA TYR A 217 -4.24 -16.50 9.66
C TYR A 217 -3.15 -16.51 8.59
N VAL A 218 -2.33 -17.55 8.59
CA VAL A 218 -1.20 -17.71 7.66
C VAL A 218 -1.55 -18.75 6.60
N PHE A 219 -1.40 -18.38 5.33
CA PHE A 219 -1.68 -19.22 4.17
C PHE A 219 -0.42 -19.35 3.32
N THR A 220 -0.19 -20.54 2.78
CA THR A 220 0.82 -20.78 1.74
C THR A 220 0.09 -21.22 0.48
N SER A 221 0.27 -20.48 -0.62
CA SER A 221 -0.25 -20.90 -1.92
C SER A 221 0.67 -21.95 -2.55
N PRO A 222 0.14 -23.01 -3.19
CA PRO A 222 0.95 -24.03 -3.87
C PRO A 222 1.67 -23.51 -5.14
N ARG A 223 1.29 -22.32 -5.62
CA ARG A 223 1.86 -21.64 -6.79
C ARG A 223 1.88 -20.12 -6.57
N PRO A 224 2.75 -19.35 -7.26
CA PRO A 224 2.62 -17.89 -7.29
C PRO A 224 1.22 -17.47 -7.77
N ILE A 225 0.61 -16.50 -7.07
CA ILE A 225 -0.67 -15.88 -7.45
C ILE A 225 -0.61 -14.35 -7.30
N ASP A 226 -1.32 -13.65 -8.18
CA ASP A 226 -1.59 -12.21 -8.14
C ASP A 226 -2.97 -11.89 -7.53
N THR A 227 -3.85 -12.89 -7.50
CA THR A 227 -5.25 -12.77 -7.11
C THR A 227 -5.43 -13.30 -5.69
N ILE A 228 -5.81 -12.42 -4.75
CA ILE A 228 -6.08 -12.77 -3.36
C ILE A 228 -7.59 -12.73 -3.16
N GLN A 229 -8.24 -13.90 -3.23
CA GLN A 229 -9.67 -14.05 -2.93
C GLN A 229 -9.82 -14.70 -1.55
N ILE A 230 -10.50 -14.03 -0.62
CA ILE A 230 -10.75 -14.54 0.73
C ILE A 230 -12.25 -14.61 0.97
N ALA A 231 -12.75 -15.79 1.34
CA ALA A 231 -14.10 -15.96 1.87
C ALA A 231 -14.04 -16.21 3.38
N PHE A 232 -15.16 -15.98 4.06
CA PHE A 232 -15.26 -16.11 5.51
C PHE A 232 -16.20 -17.27 5.83
N ARG A 233 -15.65 -18.39 6.32
CA ARG A 233 -16.39 -19.62 6.61
C ARG A 233 -16.80 -19.65 8.07
N TRP A 234 -18.06 -19.98 8.32
CA TRP A 234 -18.55 -20.20 9.67
C TRP A 234 -18.27 -21.65 10.09
N ALA A 235 -18.02 -21.88 11.38
CA ALA A 235 -17.85 -23.22 11.93
C ALA A 235 -19.07 -24.13 11.68
N ASP A 236 -20.28 -23.54 11.60
CA ASP A 236 -21.49 -24.20 11.12
C ASP A 236 -21.78 -23.78 9.67
N THR A 237 -21.24 -24.56 8.74
CA THR A 237 -21.38 -24.32 7.30
C THR A 237 -22.79 -24.57 6.77
N THR A 238 -23.58 -25.42 7.43
CA THR A 238 -24.99 -25.67 7.09
C THR A 238 -25.81 -24.42 7.38
N LYS A 239 -25.70 -23.89 8.61
CA LYS A 239 -26.33 -22.62 9.00
C LYS A 239 -25.83 -21.44 8.18
N GLN A 240 -24.55 -21.43 7.79
CA GLN A 240 -24.03 -20.42 6.86
C GLN A 240 -24.78 -20.47 5.52
N ALA A 241 -24.96 -21.66 4.94
CA ALA A 241 -25.67 -21.85 3.67
C ALA A 241 -27.16 -21.47 3.77
N GLU A 242 -27.84 -21.86 4.85
CA GLU A 242 -29.24 -21.51 5.11
C GLU A 242 -29.45 -19.99 5.19
N VAL A 243 -28.64 -19.29 6.01
CA VAL A 243 -28.73 -17.83 6.15
C VAL A 243 -28.30 -17.11 4.87
N ALA A 244 -27.31 -17.64 4.14
CA ALA A 244 -26.91 -17.11 2.83
C ALA A 244 -28.03 -17.22 1.78
N ALA A 245 -28.75 -18.34 1.74
CA ALA A 245 -29.90 -18.54 0.88
C ALA A 245 -31.04 -17.57 1.26
N PHE A 246 -31.39 -17.49 2.55
CA PHE A 246 -32.42 -16.58 3.06
C PHE A 246 -32.15 -15.11 2.71
N ILE A 247 -30.92 -14.61 2.93
CA ILE A 247 -30.56 -13.23 2.58
C ILE A 247 -30.62 -13.01 1.06
N THR A 248 -30.23 -14.00 0.26
CA THR A 248 -30.25 -13.89 -1.21
C THR A 248 -31.69 -13.85 -1.73
N ASP A 249 -32.58 -14.70 -1.21
CA ASP A 249 -34.01 -14.69 -1.52
C ASP A 249 -34.69 -13.39 -1.10
N SER A 250 -34.33 -12.83 0.07
CA SER A 250 -34.85 -11.54 0.53
C SER A 250 -34.44 -10.40 -0.40
N LEU A 251 -33.15 -10.27 -0.69
CA LEU A 251 -32.62 -9.23 -1.59
C LEU A 251 -33.18 -9.38 -3.02
N TYR A 252 -33.42 -10.61 -3.48
CA TYR A 252 -34.08 -10.85 -4.75
C TYR A 252 -35.52 -10.32 -4.73
N LYS A 253 -36.32 -10.67 -3.70
CA LYS A 253 -37.69 -10.16 -3.52
C LYS A 253 -37.73 -8.63 -3.42
N ASP A 254 -36.82 -8.01 -2.68
CA ASP A 254 -36.70 -6.55 -2.58
C ASP A 254 -36.33 -5.91 -3.92
N SER A 255 -35.46 -6.55 -4.71
CA SER A 255 -35.09 -6.08 -6.05
C SER A 255 -36.26 -6.15 -7.03
N VAL A 256 -37.07 -7.22 -6.99
CA VAL A 256 -38.28 -7.38 -7.79
C VAL A 256 -39.34 -6.36 -7.37
N ALA A 257 -39.58 -6.20 -6.06
CA ALA A 257 -40.53 -5.22 -5.52
C ALA A 257 -40.15 -3.77 -5.89
N ARG A 258 -38.84 -3.46 -5.95
CA ARG A 258 -38.33 -2.16 -6.40
C ARG A 258 -38.44 -1.98 -7.91
N ALA A 259 -38.25 -3.03 -8.70
CA ALA A 259 -38.49 -2.98 -10.15
C ALA A 259 -39.99 -2.77 -10.45
N ASP A 260 -40.87 -3.46 -9.73
CA ASP A 260 -42.33 -3.31 -9.79
C ASP A 260 -42.78 -1.90 -9.40
N SER A 261 -42.22 -1.31 -8.34
CA SER A 261 -42.57 0.04 -7.92
C SER A 261 -42.07 1.11 -8.90
N LEU A 262 -40.85 0.95 -9.43
CA LEU A 262 -40.33 1.81 -10.51
C LEU A 262 -41.17 1.70 -11.79
N ALA A 263 -41.63 0.49 -12.15
CA ALA A 263 -42.54 0.29 -13.29
C ALA A 263 -43.88 0.99 -13.07
N ARG A 264 -44.49 0.86 -11.88
CA ARG A 264 -45.74 1.56 -11.54
C ARG A 264 -45.58 3.08 -11.53
N VAL A 265 -44.44 3.61 -11.08
CA VAL A 265 -44.13 5.04 -11.15
C VAL A 265 -43.94 5.51 -12.61
N ALA A 266 -43.26 4.71 -13.44
CA ALA A 266 -43.12 5.00 -14.87
C ALA A 266 -44.47 4.99 -15.60
N ASP A 267 -45.38 4.09 -15.22
CA ASP A 267 -46.73 4.02 -15.80
C ASP A 267 -47.64 5.13 -15.28
N SER A 268 -47.51 5.59 -14.03
CA SER A 268 -48.21 6.80 -13.56
C SER A 268 -47.72 8.05 -14.30
N LEU A 269 -46.41 8.17 -14.54
CA LEU A 269 -45.84 9.28 -15.32
C LEU A 269 -46.24 9.23 -16.81
N ARG A 270 -46.58 8.05 -17.34
CA ARG A 270 -47.17 7.91 -18.68
C ARG A 270 -48.65 8.31 -18.72
N MET A 271 -49.40 8.13 -17.64
CA MET A 271 -50.82 8.50 -17.57
C MET A 271 -51.04 10.02 -17.45
N ASP A 272 -50.09 10.76 -16.86
CA ASP A 272 -50.11 12.23 -16.82
C ASP A 272 -49.71 12.89 -18.15
N SER A 273 -49.32 12.11 -19.17
CA SER A 273 -48.90 12.60 -20.50
C SER A 273 -49.91 12.30 -21.61
N LEU A 274 -51.17 12.70 -21.42
CA LEU A 274 -52.16 12.72 -22.49
C LEU A 274 -52.03 13.98 -23.35
N GLY A 275 -51.09 13.96 -24.30
CA GLY A 275 -51.02 14.99 -25.34
C GLY A 275 -49.71 15.02 -26.12
N ILE A 276 -49.76 14.52 -27.37
CA ILE A 276 -48.76 14.54 -28.46
C ILE A 276 -48.09 13.19 -28.73
N THR A 277 -48.47 12.58 -29.85
CA THR A 277 -47.82 11.41 -30.47
C THR A 277 -46.83 11.85 -31.55
N PRO A 278 -45.65 11.22 -31.61
CA PRO A 278 -44.89 11.03 -32.86
C PRO A 278 -44.97 9.57 -33.35
N PRO A 279 -44.68 9.30 -34.64
CA PRO A 279 -45.02 8.03 -35.28
C PRO A 279 -44.02 6.89 -35.02
N ALA A 280 -44.52 5.65 -35.16
CA ALA A 280 -43.73 4.44 -35.06
C ALA A 280 -42.81 4.22 -36.28
N SER A 281 -41.61 3.68 -36.04
CA SER A 281 -40.79 3.03 -37.07
C SER A 281 -39.91 1.92 -36.47
N SER A 282 -39.87 0.79 -37.19
CA SER A 282 -38.94 -0.35 -37.04
C SER A 282 -38.70 -0.91 -35.63
N ALA A 283 -39.51 -1.91 -35.26
CA ALA A 283 -39.09 -2.92 -34.29
C ALA A 283 -38.11 -3.92 -34.97
N GLN A 284 -36.95 -4.13 -34.37
CA GLN A 284 -36.10 -5.32 -34.56
C GLN A 284 -35.61 -5.81 -33.19
N PRO A 285 -35.27 -7.11 -33.05
CA PRO A 285 -35.46 -7.80 -31.77
C PRO A 285 -34.46 -7.41 -30.68
N MET A 286 -34.96 -7.17 -29.47
CA MET A 286 -34.15 -7.04 -28.25
C MET A 286 -33.53 -8.39 -27.87
N ALA A 287 -32.40 -8.71 -28.51
CA ALA A 287 -31.61 -9.90 -28.20
C ALA A 287 -30.10 -9.69 -28.44
N GLN A 288 -29.56 -8.48 -28.23
CA GLN A 288 -28.11 -8.17 -28.13
C GLN A 288 -27.88 -6.67 -27.83
N ALA A 289 -28.01 -6.21 -26.56
CA ALA A 289 -27.50 -4.91 -26.09
C ALA A 289 -27.68 -4.68 -24.57
N VAL A 290 -26.99 -5.43 -23.71
CA VAL A 290 -26.55 -4.94 -22.37
C VAL A 290 -25.28 -5.66 -21.93
N ALA A 291 -24.27 -5.59 -22.80
CA ALA A 291 -22.88 -5.97 -22.53
C ALA A 291 -21.95 -4.82 -22.97
N ALA A 292 -22.37 -3.61 -22.62
CA ALA A 292 -21.67 -2.34 -22.73
C ALA A 292 -22.26 -1.43 -21.62
N ASP A 293 -21.54 -0.36 -21.29
CA ASP A 293 -21.81 0.60 -20.21
C ASP A 293 -21.58 0.05 -18.77
N SER A 294 -20.88 0.76 -17.88
CA SER A 294 -19.87 1.80 -18.08
C SER A 294 -19.05 1.92 -16.79
N MET A 295 -17.86 1.29 -16.72
CA MET A 295 -16.97 1.40 -15.54
C MET A 295 -15.87 2.47 -15.70
N PHE A 296 -15.88 3.20 -16.81
CA PHE A 296 -14.94 4.30 -17.12
C PHE A 296 -15.61 5.59 -17.62
N GLN A 297 -16.92 5.59 -17.84
CA GLN A 297 -17.73 6.76 -18.20
C GLN A 297 -19.08 6.74 -17.45
N GLY A 298 -19.05 6.46 -16.15
CA GLY A 298 -20.00 7.08 -15.23
C GLY A 298 -19.47 8.45 -14.82
N ASP A 299 -20.27 9.29 -14.16
CA ASP A 299 -19.93 10.67 -13.74
C ASP A 299 -18.84 10.77 -12.63
N CYS A 300 -17.86 9.88 -12.66
CA CYS A 300 -16.68 9.82 -11.80
C CYS A 300 -15.42 9.67 -12.68
N GLU A 301 -15.15 10.65 -13.54
CA GLU A 301 -13.92 10.73 -14.36
C GLU A 301 -12.61 10.83 -13.55
N ASP A 302 -12.68 10.84 -12.22
CA ASP A 302 -11.55 11.01 -11.31
C ASP A 302 -11.71 10.05 -10.12
N VAL A 303 -10.75 9.12 -9.92
CA VAL A 303 -10.69 8.11 -8.83
C VAL A 303 -10.57 8.75 -7.41
N LEU A 304 -10.69 10.08 -7.37
CA LEU A 304 -10.50 10.96 -6.24
C LEU A 304 -11.75 11.82 -5.96
N ASP A 305 -12.88 11.61 -6.64
CA ASP A 305 -14.17 12.21 -6.22
C ASP A 305 -14.79 11.40 -5.07
N THR A 306 -14.94 12.06 -3.91
CA THR A 306 -15.46 11.45 -2.69
C THR A 306 -16.99 11.42 -2.61
N ASN A 307 -17.72 11.94 -3.60
CA ASN A 307 -19.19 12.07 -3.55
C ASN A 307 -19.96 10.80 -3.99
N CYS A 308 -19.29 9.76 -4.48
CA CYS A 308 -19.94 8.56 -5.03
C CYS A 308 -20.41 7.52 -3.97
N LEU A 309 -20.40 7.85 -2.67
CA LEU A 309 -20.47 6.86 -1.58
C LEU A 309 -21.80 6.82 -0.80
N ASN A 310 -22.75 7.72 -1.07
CA ASN A 310 -23.93 7.94 -0.21
C ASN A 310 -25.20 7.20 -0.69
N ARG A 311 -25.11 5.92 -1.08
CA ARG A 311 -26.28 5.11 -1.53
C ARG A 311 -26.54 3.81 -0.76
N ASP A 312 -25.61 3.38 0.09
CA ASP A 312 -25.72 2.12 0.85
C ASP A 312 -25.82 2.31 2.38
N GLU A 313 -25.65 3.53 2.91
CA GLU A 313 -25.78 3.77 4.35
C GLU A 313 -27.23 3.55 4.84
N ASP A 314 -28.21 3.89 4.01
CA ASP A 314 -29.63 3.58 4.26
C ASP A 314 -29.92 2.07 4.26
N LEU A 315 -29.19 1.28 3.45
CA LEU A 315 -29.33 -0.17 3.39
C LEU A 315 -28.75 -0.83 4.65
N GLN A 316 -27.60 -0.35 5.14
CA GLN A 316 -27.01 -0.79 6.40
C GLN A 316 -27.96 -0.49 7.57
N ALA A 317 -28.50 0.73 7.66
CA ALA A 317 -29.47 1.11 8.68
C ALA A 317 -30.77 0.27 8.63
N ALA A 318 -31.24 -0.10 7.43
CA ALA A 318 -32.38 -1.00 7.27
C ALA A 318 -32.08 -2.43 7.75
N LEU A 319 -30.88 -2.95 7.49
CA LEU A 319 -30.46 -4.29 7.91
C LEU A 319 -30.22 -4.39 9.43
N ASP A 320 -29.68 -3.33 10.04
CA ASP A 320 -29.48 -3.27 11.49
C ASP A 320 -30.81 -3.08 12.24
N SER A 321 -31.79 -2.35 11.67
CA SER A 321 -33.14 -2.25 12.25
C SER A 321 -33.95 -3.55 12.11
N ALA A 322 -33.73 -4.33 11.05
CA ALA A 322 -34.34 -5.65 10.86
C ALA A 322 -33.72 -6.77 11.72
N ALA A 323 -32.62 -6.50 12.43
CA ALA A 323 -31.94 -7.47 13.30
C ALA A 323 -32.25 -7.30 14.80
N ALA A 324 -33.06 -6.30 15.17
CA ALA A 324 -33.51 -6.09 16.55
C ALA A 324 -34.55 -7.16 16.94
N ASP A 325 -34.32 -7.81 18.08
CA ASP A 325 -35.22 -8.74 18.78
C ASP A 325 -35.66 -10.01 18.00
N THR A 326 -34.73 -10.99 17.89
CA THR A 326 -34.94 -12.43 18.22
C THR A 326 -33.85 -13.35 17.66
N VAL A 327 -33.03 -12.88 16.72
CA VAL A 327 -31.96 -13.70 16.10
C VAL A 327 -30.72 -13.74 17.01
N PRO A 328 -30.14 -14.92 17.34
CA PRO A 328 -28.87 -14.99 18.06
C PRO A 328 -27.77 -14.25 17.28
N PRO A 329 -26.82 -13.58 17.94
CA PRO A 329 -25.81 -12.76 17.28
C PRO A 329 -25.08 -13.58 16.22
N ARG A 330 -25.09 -13.09 14.97
CA ARG A 330 -24.44 -13.76 13.85
C ARG A 330 -22.92 -13.79 14.04
N PRO A 331 -22.24 -14.89 13.65
CA PRO A 331 -20.79 -14.97 13.60
C PRO A 331 -20.17 -13.74 12.92
N HIS A 332 -19.09 -13.23 13.50
CA HIS A 332 -18.48 -11.95 13.16
C HIS A 332 -16.99 -12.12 12.89
N PHE A 333 -16.48 -11.40 11.89
CA PHE A 333 -15.04 -11.33 11.62
C PHE A 333 -14.62 -9.88 11.37
N THR A 334 -13.52 -9.46 12.00
CA THR A 334 -12.86 -8.17 11.77
C THR A 334 -11.51 -8.38 11.08
N LEU A 335 -11.26 -7.68 9.97
CA LEU A 335 -10.02 -7.69 9.19
C LEU A 335 -9.35 -6.32 9.24
N THR A 336 -8.06 -6.29 9.57
CA THR A 336 -7.24 -5.06 9.70
C THR A 336 -6.19 -4.92 8.59
N GLY A 337 -5.79 -6.02 7.94
CA GLY A 337 -4.86 -5.98 6.83
C GLY A 337 -4.51 -7.35 6.26
N ILE A 338 -3.97 -7.37 5.04
CA ILE A 338 -3.43 -8.58 4.41
C ILE A 338 -1.98 -8.28 4.03
N LEU A 339 -1.02 -9.01 4.58
CA LEU A 339 0.38 -8.96 4.16
C LEU A 339 0.61 -10.08 3.13
N ALA A 340 0.95 -9.69 1.91
CA ALA A 340 1.32 -10.59 0.82
C ALA A 340 2.85 -10.55 0.61
N GLU A 341 3.47 -11.73 0.65
CA GLU A 341 4.90 -11.91 0.42
C GLU A 341 5.18 -13.17 -0.45
N ASN A 342 6.36 -13.21 -1.04
CA ASN A 342 6.95 -14.43 -1.61
C ASN A 342 8.30 -14.75 -0.91
N ASN A 343 9.00 -15.79 -1.36
CA ASN A 343 10.32 -16.16 -0.80
C ASN A 343 11.52 -15.62 -1.60
N ALA A 344 11.29 -14.80 -2.63
CA ALA A 344 12.36 -14.22 -3.44
C ALA A 344 13.15 -13.15 -2.66
N PRO A 345 14.45 -12.98 -2.97
CA PRO A 345 15.16 -11.74 -2.67
C PRO A 345 14.45 -10.55 -3.32
N GLY A 346 14.51 -9.37 -2.69
CA GLY A 346 13.90 -8.19 -3.31
C GLY A 346 13.49 -7.08 -2.37
N ILE A 347 12.76 -6.12 -2.94
CA ILE A 347 12.15 -4.98 -2.29
C ILE A 347 10.65 -5.26 -2.11
N THR A 348 10.13 -4.92 -0.94
CA THR A 348 8.68 -4.82 -0.70
C THR A 348 8.36 -3.40 -0.28
N TYR A 349 7.34 -2.78 -0.91
CA TYR A 349 6.96 -1.39 -0.64
C TYR A 349 5.50 -1.29 -0.19
N THR A 350 5.29 -1.17 1.12
CA THR A 350 3.98 -0.99 1.73
C THR A 350 3.64 0.51 1.82
N ASN A 351 2.45 0.91 1.35
CA ASN A 351 1.89 2.24 1.60
C ASN A 351 0.78 2.17 2.65
N VAL A 352 0.73 3.15 3.54
CA VAL A 352 -0.28 3.33 4.58
C VAL A 352 -0.81 4.75 4.45
N GLY A 353 -1.91 4.90 3.72
CA GLY A 353 -2.56 6.19 3.48
C GLY A 353 -4.01 6.17 3.92
N ILE A 354 -4.40 7.12 4.76
CA ILE A 354 -5.80 7.36 5.12
C ILE A 354 -6.16 8.83 4.87
N ASN A 355 -7.19 9.06 4.06
CA ASN A 355 -7.72 10.39 3.75
C ASN A 355 -8.11 11.13 5.02
N GLY A 356 -7.49 12.30 5.25
CA GLY A 356 -7.70 13.16 6.42
C GLY A 356 -6.78 12.88 7.62
N ALA A 357 -5.92 11.86 7.57
CA ALA A 357 -5.10 11.47 8.72
C ALA A 357 -4.08 12.53 9.13
N LYS A 358 -3.90 12.62 10.45
CA LYS A 358 -2.88 13.35 11.21
C LYS A 358 -1.91 12.37 11.85
N VAL A 359 -0.77 12.85 12.35
CA VAL A 359 0.25 12.00 13.00
C VAL A 359 -0.34 11.22 14.19
N SER A 360 -1.14 11.91 15.00
CA SER A 360 -1.80 11.34 16.19
C SER A 360 -2.86 10.27 15.91
N ASN A 361 -3.39 10.17 14.69
CA ASN A 361 -4.30 9.07 14.32
C ASN A 361 -3.59 7.70 14.27
N TYR A 362 -2.26 7.65 14.33
CA TYR A 362 -1.47 6.41 14.41
C TYR A 362 -0.91 6.15 15.82
N PHE A 363 -1.52 6.69 16.87
CA PHE A 363 -1.16 6.40 18.27
C PHE A 363 -1.84 5.14 18.83
N GLU A 364 -1.49 4.77 20.06
CA GLU A 364 -1.93 3.52 20.71
C GLU A 364 -3.45 3.49 20.92
N GLU A 365 -4.03 4.64 21.28
CA GLU A 365 -5.45 4.82 21.60
C GLU A 365 -6.34 4.64 20.36
N THR A 366 -5.81 4.87 19.16
CA THR A 366 -6.54 4.76 17.89
C THR A 366 -6.14 3.50 17.10
N CYS A 367 -4.86 3.15 17.11
CA CYS A 367 -4.28 2.00 16.42
C CYS A 367 -3.49 1.11 17.39
N PRO A 368 -4.18 0.38 18.30
CA PRO A 368 -3.52 -0.49 19.30
C PRO A 368 -2.82 -1.71 18.69
N LEU A 369 -3.21 -2.13 17.48
CA LEU A 369 -2.58 -3.28 16.80
C LEU A 369 -1.39 -2.86 15.91
N PHE A 370 -1.10 -1.57 15.78
CA PHE A 370 -0.03 -1.03 14.92
C PHE A 370 1.34 -1.71 15.14
N GLU A 371 1.83 -1.74 16.39
CA GLU A 371 3.13 -2.33 16.70
C GLU A 371 3.13 -3.85 16.48
N LYS A 372 2.02 -4.51 16.81
CA LYS A 372 1.80 -5.95 16.70
C LYS A 372 1.89 -6.39 15.24
N GLU A 373 1.15 -5.73 14.34
CA GLU A 373 1.16 -6.02 12.90
C GLU A 373 2.48 -5.63 12.24
N MET A 374 3.04 -4.46 12.59
CA MET A 374 4.33 -4.03 12.06
C MET A 374 5.48 -4.98 12.45
N SER A 375 5.34 -5.75 13.53
CA SER A 375 6.33 -6.77 13.94
C SER A 375 6.48 -7.95 12.96
N TYR A 376 5.52 -8.15 12.06
CA TYR A 376 5.62 -9.14 10.98
C TYR A 376 6.30 -8.56 9.73
N TYR A 377 6.20 -7.25 9.53
CA TYR A 377 6.83 -6.57 8.39
C TYR A 377 8.28 -6.15 8.69
N LYS A 378 8.53 -5.47 9.82
CA LYS A 378 9.84 -4.94 10.23
C LYS A 378 10.52 -4.10 9.13
N PRO A 379 10.05 -2.86 8.88
CA PRO A 379 10.59 -2.02 7.82
C PRO A 379 12.05 -1.61 8.06
N ASP A 380 12.84 -1.58 7.00
CA ASP A 380 14.23 -1.09 7.00
C ASP A 380 14.28 0.42 6.76
N LEU A 381 13.31 0.95 6.02
CA LEU A 381 13.10 2.38 5.79
C LEU A 381 11.63 2.74 6.05
N VAL A 382 11.41 3.83 6.78
CA VAL A 382 10.09 4.48 6.88
C VAL A 382 10.15 5.86 6.24
N ILE A 383 9.19 6.13 5.35
CA ILE A 383 8.98 7.43 4.72
C ILE A 383 7.71 8.04 5.31
N PHE A 384 7.80 9.26 5.83
CA PHE A 384 6.66 9.99 6.37
C PHE A 384 6.21 11.09 5.41
N ALA A 385 5.06 10.89 4.75
CA ALA A 385 4.34 11.87 3.94
C ALA A 385 2.99 12.24 4.58
N ILE A 386 3.02 12.49 5.90
CA ILE A 386 1.89 12.92 6.72
C ILE A 386 2.24 14.22 7.47
N GLY A 387 1.25 15.05 7.74
CA GLY A 387 1.47 16.35 8.38
C GLY A 387 0.68 17.51 7.78
N ILE A 388 0.11 17.36 6.58
CA ILE A 388 -0.59 18.46 5.93
C ILE A 388 -1.91 18.79 6.64
N ASN A 389 -2.61 17.78 7.17
CA ASN A 389 -3.83 17.97 7.96
C ASN A 389 -3.54 18.55 9.35
N ASP A 390 -2.36 18.27 9.91
CA ASP A 390 -1.85 18.81 11.16
C ASP A 390 -1.51 20.31 11.00
N ALA A 391 -0.92 20.68 9.85
CA ALA A 391 -0.55 22.07 9.52
C ALA A 391 -1.71 22.92 8.94
N ASN A 392 -2.74 22.29 8.36
CA ASN A 392 -3.94 22.92 7.79
C ASN A 392 -4.96 23.32 8.88
N VAL A 393 -4.49 24.15 9.82
CA VAL A 393 -5.24 24.72 10.94
C VAL A 393 -4.98 26.22 11.03
N GLU A 394 -5.86 26.97 11.68
CA GLU A 394 -5.69 28.44 11.80
C GLU A 394 -4.43 28.83 12.60
N VAL A 395 -4.18 28.13 13.71
CA VAL A 395 -2.98 28.30 14.55
C VAL A 395 -2.26 26.95 14.62
N PHE A 396 -1.12 26.83 13.94
CA PHE A 396 -0.30 25.63 13.97
C PHE A 396 0.74 25.70 15.08
N ASN A 397 0.83 24.62 15.86
CA ASN A 397 1.80 24.47 16.94
C ASN A 397 2.89 23.48 16.50
N ASP A 398 4.04 24.00 16.06
CA ASP A 398 5.16 23.18 15.59
C ASP A 398 5.72 22.29 16.69
N LYS A 399 5.67 22.73 17.95
CA LYS A 399 6.17 21.96 19.10
C LYS A 399 5.34 20.69 19.29
N VAL A 400 4.01 20.82 19.35
CA VAL A 400 3.11 19.66 19.47
C VAL A 400 3.26 18.74 18.27
N PHE A 401 3.32 19.28 17.05
CA PHE A 401 3.54 18.49 15.84
C PHE A 401 4.83 17.66 15.88
N ARG A 402 5.92 18.21 16.42
CA ARG A 402 7.19 17.49 16.60
C ARG A 402 7.11 16.44 17.72
N GLU A 403 6.40 16.73 18.81
CA GLU A 403 6.16 15.78 19.90
C GLU A 403 5.26 14.61 19.46
N ASP A 404 4.29 14.86 18.59
CA ASP A 404 3.47 13.81 17.99
C ASP A 404 4.32 12.88 17.10
N TYR A 405 5.25 13.46 16.34
CA TYR A 405 6.22 12.70 15.56
C TYR A 405 7.19 11.89 16.42
N ASP A 406 7.65 12.44 17.55
CA ASP A 406 8.46 11.71 18.54
C ASP A 406 7.72 10.45 19.03
N MET A 407 6.42 10.56 19.30
CA MET A 407 5.58 9.43 19.74
C MET A 407 5.48 8.35 18.66
N LEU A 408 5.17 8.71 17.42
CA LEU A 408 5.06 7.75 16.31
C LEU A 408 6.41 7.05 16.02
N ILE A 409 7.51 7.81 15.99
CA ILE A 409 8.87 7.27 15.80
C ILE A 409 9.27 6.34 16.94
N LYS A 410 8.85 6.63 18.18
CA LYS A 410 9.08 5.75 19.33
C LYS A 410 8.36 4.41 19.19
N ARG A 411 7.08 4.40 18.75
CA ARG A 411 6.34 3.15 18.44
C ARG A 411 7.05 2.33 17.37
N ILE A 412 7.49 2.98 16.29
CA ILE A 412 8.19 2.30 15.20
C ILE A 412 9.53 1.71 15.67
N ARG A 413 10.36 2.49 16.37
CA ARG A 413 11.67 2.05 16.89
C ARG A 413 11.58 0.92 17.91
N LYS A 414 10.48 0.81 18.67
CA LYS A 414 10.23 -0.31 19.61
C LYS A 414 10.17 -1.67 18.89
N VAL A 415 9.66 -1.68 17.65
CA VAL A 415 9.53 -2.89 16.83
C VAL A 415 10.73 -3.07 15.89
N SER A 416 11.23 -1.98 15.31
CA SER A 416 12.32 -1.98 14.32
C SER A 416 13.39 -0.94 14.71
N PRO A 417 14.35 -1.29 15.60
CA PRO A 417 15.30 -0.33 16.14
C PRO A 417 16.33 0.23 15.15
N LYS A 418 16.53 -0.45 14.01
CA LYS A 418 17.53 -0.11 12.99
C LYS A 418 16.94 0.59 11.75
N THR A 419 15.65 0.91 11.77
CA THR A 419 14.93 1.55 10.66
C THR A 419 15.47 2.96 10.38
N ALA A 420 15.80 3.23 9.12
CA ALA A 420 16.09 4.55 8.61
C ALA A 420 14.79 5.35 8.42
N PHE A 421 14.86 6.68 8.49
CA PHE A 421 13.68 7.55 8.39
C PHE A 421 13.90 8.65 7.35
N ILE A 422 12.90 8.88 6.49
CA ILE A 422 12.81 10.07 5.62
C ILE A 422 11.54 10.83 5.98
N PHE A 423 11.65 12.15 6.13
CA PHE A 423 10.50 13.05 6.16
C PHE A 423 10.30 13.69 4.79
N GLU A 424 9.12 13.51 4.19
CA GLU A 424 8.65 14.32 3.06
C GLU A 424 7.99 15.58 3.63
N THR A 425 8.49 16.77 3.28
CA THR A 425 7.88 18.02 3.78
C THR A 425 6.48 18.22 3.19
N ASN A 426 5.59 18.88 3.91
CA ASN A 426 4.26 19.21 3.38
C ASN A 426 4.39 20.02 2.07
N ASN A 427 3.52 19.77 1.08
CA ASN A 427 3.45 20.66 -0.08
C ASN A 427 2.89 22.04 0.31
N ASP A 428 3.15 23.02 -0.55
CA ASP A 428 2.39 24.28 -0.52
C ASP A 428 0.89 24.00 -0.66
N SER A 429 0.09 24.85 -0.03
CA SER A 429 -1.36 24.71 0.00
C SER A 429 -2.04 26.05 0.19
N TYR A 430 -3.31 26.14 -0.19
CA TYR A 430 -4.14 27.33 -0.02
C TYR A 430 -5.39 27.02 0.82
N ARG A 431 -5.82 27.99 1.63
CA ARG A 431 -7.14 27.97 2.26
C ARG A 431 -8.16 28.77 1.46
N LYS A 432 -9.36 28.21 1.32
CA LYS A 432 -10.53 28.86 0.72
C LYS A 432 -11.16 29.81 1.74
N ILE A 433 -11.17 31.10 1.46
CA ILE A 433 -11.73 32.12 2.37
C ILE A 433 -13.15 32.54 2.00
N ARG A 434 -13.51 32.51 0.69
CA ARG A 434 -14.87 32.74 0.17
C ARG A 434 -15.06 31.95 -1.14
N LYS A 435 -16.27 31.94 -1.71
CA LYS A 435 -16.56 31.30 -3.02
C LYS A 435 -15.57 31.81 -4.08
N LYS A 436 -14.84 30.89 -4.74
CA LYS A 436 -13.76 31.14 -5.71
C LYS A 436 -12.58 32.01 -5.21
N LYS A 437 -12.42 32.28 -3.91
CA LYS A 437 -11.30 33.07 -3.36
C LYS A 437 -10.45 32.24 -2.40
N TYR A 438 -9.19 32.06 -2.77
CA TYR A 438 -8.18 31.28 -2.05
C TYR A 438 -7.02 32.20 -1.64
N VAL A 439 -6.37 31.90 -0.52
CA VAL A 439 -5.11 32.54 -0.08
C VAL A 439 -4.12 31.46 0.36
N GLN A 440 -2.83 31.73 0.22
CA GLN A 440 -1.76 30.83 0.65
C GLN A 440 -1.93 30.45 2.12
N HIS A 441 -1.62 29.20 2.48
CA HIS A 441 -1.67 28.74 3.86
C HIS A 441 -0.40 29.21 4.60
N PRO A 442 -0.51 30.00 5.69
CA PRO A 442 0.67 30.63 6.31
C PRO A 442 1.64 29.62 6.95
N ASN A 443 1.17 28.41 7.27
CA ASN A 443 1.91 27.45 8.07
C ASN A 443 2.91 26.59 7.27
N GLY A 444 2.95 26.69 5.93
CA GLY A 444 3.80 25.84 5.08
C GLY A 444 5.29 25.87 5.47
N GLU A 445 5.87 27.07 5.57
CA GLU A 445 7.26 27.28 6.00
C GLU A 445 7.51 26.88 7.47
N VAL A 446 6.51 27.01 8.34
CA VAL A 446 6.64 26.62 9.75
C VAL A 446 6.68 25.10 9.88
N ALA A 447 5.79 24.39 9.18
CA ALA A 447 5.78 22.93 9.11
C ALA A 447 7.06 22.39 8.45
N ARG A 448 7.51 23.02 7.35
CA ARG A 448 8.79 22.71 6.68
C ARG A 448 9.96 22.76 7.67
N LYS A 449 10.11 23.86 8.42
CA LYS A 449 11.16 23.98 9.44
C LYS A 449 11.05 22.90 10.53
N ALA A 450 9.83 22.55 10.94
CA ALA A 450 9.61 21.49 11.92
C ALA A 450 10.12 20.11 11.44
N PHE A 451 9.97 19.77 10.15
CA PHE A 451 10.53 18.56 9.56
C PHE A 451 12.07 18.54 9.58
N PHE A 452 12.74 19.67 9.30
CA PHE A 452 14.20 19.76 9.44
C PHE A 452 14.66 19.58 10.89
N MET A 453 13.93 20.15 11.87
CA MET A 453 14.21 19.93 13.29
C MET A 453 14.01 18.47 13.72
N LEU A 454 13.01 17.78 13.16
CA LEU A 454 12.81 16.34 13.38
C LEU A 454 13.94 15.51 12.77
N ALA A 455 14.39 15.86 11.57
CA ALA A 455 15.48 15.14 10.92
C ALA A 455 16.81 15.32 11.62
N ASP A 456 17.10 16.52 12.12
CA ASP A 456 18.23 16.78 13.00
C ASP A 456 18.16 15.91 14.27
N LYS A 457 17.05 15.99 15.01
CA LYS A 457 16.83 15.24 16.26
C LYS A 457 16.92 13.71 16.08
N HIS A 458 16.33 13.17 15.02
CA HIS A 458 16.23 11.72 14.81
C HIS A 458 17.34 11.14 13.95
N LYS A 459 18.24 11.97 13.40
CA LYS A 459 19.25 11.62 12.39
C LYS A 459 18.57 11.01 11.16
N ALA A 460 17.61 11.73 10.59
CA ALA A 460 16.79 11.28 9.45
C ALA A 460 17.17 12.04 8.17
N GLY A 461 16.68 11.54 7.02
CA GLY A 461 16.67 12.29 5.78
C GLY A 461 15.45 13.23 5.68
N VAL A 462 15.56 14.29 4.89
CA VAL A 462 14.44 15.15 4.49
C VAL A 462 14.38 15.22 2.97
N TRP A 463 13.22 14.96 2.38
CA TRP A 463 12.92 15.34 1.00
C TRP A 463 12.07 16.61 1.04
N ASP A 464 12.66 17.74 0.65
CA ASP A 464 12.05 19.06 0.84
C ASP A 464 11.09 19.42 -0.30
N LYS A 465 10.02 18.62 -0.43
CA LYS A 465 8.95 18.80 -1.42
C LYS A 465 8.45 20.25 -1.48
N PHE A 466 8.26 20.91 -0.33
CA PHE A 466 7.84 22.31 -0.26
C PHE A 466 8.72 23.23 -1.10
N SER A 467 10.05 23.16 -0.92
CA SER A 467 10.99 23.99 -1.67
C SER A 467 11.17 23.52 -3.12
N ILE A 468 11.24 22.20 -3.37
CA ILE A 468 11.32 21.61 -4.72
C ILE A 468 10.14 22.07 -5.59
N MET A 469 8.93 22.16 -5.02
CA MET A 469 7.75 22.64 -5.74
C MET A 469 7.81 24.12 -6.14
N GLY A 470 8.72 24.91 -5.55
CA GLY A 470 8.81 26.37 -5.72
C GLY A 470 8.36 27.20 -4.51
N GLY A 471 8.19 26.59 -3.33
CA GLY A 471 7.90 27.27 -2.07
C GLY A 471 6.47 27.82 -1.95
N LEU A 472 6.30 28.84 -1.11
CA LEU A 472 4.99 29.44 -0.80
C LEU A 472 4.30 30.00 -2.05
N GLY A 473 3.11 29.50 -2.36
CA GLY A 473 2.36 29.85 -3.57
C GLY A 473 2.64 29.01 -4.80
N SER A 474 3.58 28.05 -4.74
CA SER A 474 3.82 27.11 -5.83
C SER A 474 2.57 26.32 -6.22
N MET A 475 1.67 26.00 -5.29
CA MET A 475 0.50 25.17 -5.57
C MET A 475 -0.49 25.84 -6.54
N ALA A 476 -0.47 27.17 -6.66
CA ALA A 476 -1.21 27.86 -7.70
C ALA A 476 -0.56 27.74 -9.09
N LYS A 477 0.78 27.60 -9.17
CA LYS A 477 1.50 27.32 -10.42
C LYS A 477 1.30 25.87 -10.85
N TRP A 478 1.37 24.92 -9.91
CA TRP A 478 1.05 23.51 -10.16
C TRP A 478 -0.39 23.32 -10.66
N GLU A 479 -1.37 24.06 -10.12
CA GLU A 479 -2.76 24.02 -10.63
C GLU A 479 -2.89 24.64 -12.03
N LYS A 480 -2.19 25.76 -12.30
CA LYS A 480 -2.15 26.36 -13.64
C LYS A 480 -1.49 25.46 -14.68
N ALA A 481 -0.52 24.64 -14.27
CA ALA A 481 0.17 23.64 -15.08
C ALA A 481 -0.60 22.30 -15.20
N ASP A 482 -1.85 22.25 -14.73
CA ASP A 482 -2.73 21.07 -14.69
C ASP A 482 -2.22 19.87 -13.83
N LEU A 483 -1.15 20.08 -13.05
CA LEU A 483 -0.59 19.08 -12.13
C LEU A 483 -1.34 19.02 -10.78
N ALA A 484 -2.02 20.10 -10.38
CA ALA A 484 -2.80 20.17 -9.13
C ALA A 484 -4.29 20.45 -9.32
N LYS A 485 -5.08 20.08 -8.31
CA LYS A 485 -6.53 20.28 -8.30
C LYS A 485 -6.91 21.72 -7.94
N LYS A 486 -8.12 22.11 -8.33
CA LYS A 486 -8.74 23.42 -8.05
C LYS A 486 -8.92 23.72 -6.56
N ASP A 487 -8.77 22.72 -5.67
CA ASP A 487 -8.74 22.92 -4.22
C ASP A 487 -7.43 23.54 -3.72
N LYS A 488 -6.35 23.45 -4.51
CA LYS A 488 -4.99 23.89 -4.19
C LYS A 488 -4.44 23.24 -2.91
N VAL A 489 -4.76 21.95 -2.73
CA VAL A 489 -4.22 21.06 -1.70
C VAL A 489 -3.81 19.72 -2.30
N HIS A 490 -4.63 19.14 -3.18
CA HIS A 490 -4.38 17.83 -3.79
C HIS A 490 -3.82 17.95 -5.22
N PHE A 491 -3.14 16.90 -5.66
CA PHE A 491 -2.61 16.80 -7.02
C PHE A 491 -3.56 16.03 -7.95
N LYS A 492 -3.36 16.18 -9.26
CA LYS A 492 -3.87 15.22 -10.26
C LYS A 492 -2.91 14.05 -10.38
N THR A 493 -3.33 12.97 -11.06
CA THR A 493 -2.49 11.78 -11.31
C THR A 493 -1.12 12.13 -11.89
N ALA A 494 -1.06 13.02 -12.89
CA ALA A 494 0.20 13.48 -13.48
C ALA A 494 1.12 14.19 -12.46
N GLY A 495 0.57 15.03 -11.58
CA GLY A 495 1.32 15.69 -10.51
C GLY A 495 1.81 14.71 -9.45
N TYR A 496 1.01 13.71 -9.08
CA TYR A 496 1.44 12.65 -8.16
C TYR A 496 2.51 11.72 -8.77
N GLN A 497 2.41 11.38 -10.06
CA GLN A 497 3.44 10.61 -10.77
C GLN A 497 4.75 11.40 -10.82
N LEU A 498 4.70 12.70 -11.16
CA LEU A 498 5.85 13.60 -11.15
C LEU A 498 6.54 13.67 -9.76
N LEU A 499 5.77 13.76 -8.68
CA LEU A 499 6.30 13.70 -7.32
C LEU A 499 6.96 12.34 -7.01
N GLY A 500 6.35 11.23 -7.45
CA GLY A 500 6.92 9.89 -7.33
C GLY A 500 8.25 9.73 -8.08
N ASP A 501 8.33 10.23 -9.32
CA ASP A 501 9.55 10.20 -10.15
C ASP A 501 10.68 11.02 -9.54
N MET A 502 10.36 12.21 -8.99
CA MET A 502 11.34 13.05 -8.29
C MET A 502 11.83 12.40 -6.99
N PHE A 503 10.93 11.88 -6.16
CA PHE A 503 11.31 11.18 -4.91
C PHE A 503 12.16 9.96 -5.21
N TYR A 504 11.78 9.14 -6.20
CA TYR A 504 12.54 7.97 -6.61
C TYR A 504 13.98 8.35 -7.00
N LYS A 505 14.14 9.35 -7.87
CA LYS A 505 15.47 9.86 -8.26
C LYS A 505 16.28 10.35 -7.06
N ALA A 506 15.67 11.07 -6.12
CA ALA A 506 16.36 11.56 -4.92
C ALA A 506 16.83 10.42 -4.01
N LEU A 507 15.98 9.40 -3.80
CA LEU A 507 16.31 8.20 -3.02
C LEU A 507 17.46 7.40 -3.67
N MET A 508 17.39 7.20 -4.99
CA MET A 508 18.42 6.48 -5.74
C MET A 508 19.73 7.25 -5.80
N GLN A 509 19.70 8.58 -5.95
CA GLN A 509 20.91 9.41 -5.88
C GLN A 509 21.60 9.27 -4.52
N ALA A 510 20.85 9.29 -3.40
CA ALA A 510 21.41 9.08 -2.07
C ALA A 510 22.06 7.69 -1.91
N TYR A 511 21.52 6.66 -2.57
CA TYR A 511 22.12 5.33 -2.61
C TYR A 511 23.36 5.26 -3.53
N PHE A 512 23.35 5.92 -4.69
CA PHE A 512 24.52 6.02 -5.57
C PHE A 512 25.67 6.81 -4.93
N ASP A 513 25.37 7.83 -4.13
CA ASP A 513 26.36 8.56 -3.33
C ASP A 513 26.97 7.68 -2.24
N HIS A 514 26.17 6.81 -1.60
CA HIS A 514 26.67 5.76 -0.71
C HIS A 514 27.60 4.80 -1.44
N ILE A 515 27.20 4.22 -2.58
CA ILE A 515 28.06 3.33 -3.40
C ILE A 515 29.36 4.04 -3.77
N ALA A 516 29.31 5.31 -4.18
CA ALA A 516 30.48 6.09 -4.55
C ALA A 516 31.42 6.42 -3.36
N SER A 517 30.94 6.23 -2.13
CA SER A 517 31.70 6.38 -0.88
C SER A 517 32.29 5.07 -0.34
N LEU A 518 31.83 3.91 -0.84
CA LEU A 518 32.37 2.61 -0.45
C LEU A 518 33.88 2.54 -0.76
N PRO A 519 34.69 1.92 0.12
CA PRO A 519 36.10 1.72 -0.18
C PRO A 519 36.22 0.85 -1.44
N ALA A 520 37.12 1.23 -2.35
CA ALA A 520 37.44 0.37 -3.48
C ALA A 520 37.94 -0.98 -2.94
N GLU A 521 37.29 -2.07 -3.33
CA GLU A 521 37.78 -3.40 -3.00
C GLU A 521 39.23 -3.52 -3.48
N ALA A 522 40.12 -3.97 -2.60
CA ALA A 522 41.45 -4.38 -3.02
C ALA A 522 41.25 -5.46 -4.10
N PRO A 523 41.96 -5.39 -5.25
CA PRO A 523 41.77 -6.37 -6.30
C PRO A 523 41.95 -7.75 -5.70
N VAL A 524 40.95 -8.62 -5.88
CA VAL A 524 41.02 -10.00 -5.40
C VAL A 524 42.17 -10.67 -6.16
N VAL A 525 43.35 -10.64 -5.56
CA VAL A 525 44.48 -11.46 -5.98
C VAL A 525 44.00 -12.87 -5.80
N ALA A 526 43.59 -13.49 -6.91
CA ALA A 526 43.15 -14.87 -6.93
C ALA A 526 44.27 -15.70 -6.32
N GLN A 527 44.08 -16.13 -5.06
CA GLN A 527 45.04 -16.99 -4.40
C GLN A 527 45.09 -18.25 -5.25
N ALA A 528 46.24 -18.48 -5.87
CA ALA A 528 46.45 -19.64 -6.72
C ALA A 528 46.06 -20.87 -5.90
N LYS A 529 45.00 -21.56 -6.34
CA LYS A 529 44.50 -22.80 -5.73
C LYS A 529 45.73 -23.68 -5.44
N PRO A 530 45.96 -24.09 -4.18
CA PRO A 530 47.11 -24.91 -3.84
C PRO A 530 47.18 -26.09 -4.81
N ALA A 531 48.32 -26.25 -5.48
CA ALA A 531 48.52 -27.35 -6.41
C ALA A 531 48.24 -28.65 -5.64
N ALA A 532 47.38 -29.50 -6.21
CA ALA A 532 47.09 -30.79 -5.60
C ALA A 532 48.42 -31.55 -5.43
N PRO A 533 48.66 -32.21 -4.28
CA PRO A 533 49.89 -32.95 -4.09
C PRO A 533 50.05 -33.99 -5.20
N PRO A 534 51.28 -34.20 -5.72
CA PRO A 534 51.50 -35.11 -6.83
C PRO A 534 51.04 -36.52 -6.46
N THR A 535 50.21 -37.11 -7.33
CA THR A 535 49.75 -38.49 -7.19
C THR A 535 50.96 -39.42 -7.10
N PRO A 536 51.02 -40.36 -6.13
CA PRO A 536 52.13 -41.31 -6.05
C PRO A 536 52.27 -42.12 -7.35
N ALA A 537 53.51 -42.26 -7.83
CA ALA A 537 53.79 -43.09 -8.99
C ALA A 537 53.38 -44.56 -8.73
N PRO A 538 52.87 -45.28 -9.74
CA PRO A 538 52.47 -46.68 -9.57
C PRO A 538 53.69 -47.55 -9.23
N ALA A 539 53.54 -48.39 -8.21
CA ALA A 539 54.61 -49.26 -7.74
C ALA A 539 55.06 -50.29 -8.81
N PRO A 540 56.37 -50.61 -8.90
CA PRO A 540 56.87 -51.54 -9.90
C PRO A 540 56.41 -52.98 -9.64
N LYS A 541 56.06 -53.68 -10.72
CA LYS A 541 55.68 -55.10 -10.69
C LYS A 541 56.87 -55.96 -10.27
N THR A 542 56.68 -56.82 -9.28
CA THR A 542 57.61 -57.92 -8.95
C THR A 542 57.08 -59.27 -9.42
N ILE A 543 58.02 -60.14 -9.78
CA ILE A 543 57.81 -61.41 -10.49
C ILE A 543 57.79 -62.57 -9.49
N PRO A 544 56.84 -63.52 -9.54
CA PRO A 544 56.97 -64.81 -8.88
C PRO A 544 57.86 -65.76 -9.70
N ALA A 545 58.71 -66.52 -9.00
CA ALA A 545 59.72 -67.39 -9.60
C ALA A 545 59.14 -68.68 -10.21
N ALA A 546 59.98 -69.38 -10.99
CA ALA A 546 59.74 -70.68 -11.64
C ALA A 546 59.32 -71.79 -10.64
N SER A 547 58.75 -72.94 -11.03
CA SER A 547 59.00 -73.69 -12.28
C SER A 547 57.96 -74.79 -12.55
N SER A 548 57.66 -75.09 -13.82
CA SER A 548 57.72 -76.45 -14.45
C SER A 548 56.80 -76.65 -15.69
N VAL A 549 57.46 -76.86 -16.84
CA VAL A 549 57.18 -77.82 -17.94
C VAL A 549 55.71 -78.12 -18.38
N ALA A 550 55.27 -77.43 -19.46
CA ALA A 550 54.89 -77.94 -20.80
C ALA A 550 53.97 -79.20 -21.01
N PRO A 551 53.46 -79.49 -22.24
CA PRO A 551 52.71 -78.62 -23.17
C PRO A 551 51.50 -79.34 -23.87
N LYS A 552 50.58 -78.61 -24.54
CA LYS A 552 50.11 -78.83 -25.95
C LYS A 552 48.91 -77.96 -26.40
N THR A 553 48.85 -77.77 -27.72
CA THR A 553 47.88 -77.12 -28.64
C THR A 553 46.56 -77.92 -28.84
N PRO A 554 45.54 -77.49 -29.65
CA PRO A 554 45.33 -76.21 -30.39
C PRO A 554 43.89 -75.59 -30.30
N THR A 555 43.70 -74.50 -31.05
CA THR A 555 42.50 -73.85 -31.68
C THR A 555 41.41 -74.81 -32.25
N PRO A 556 40.21 -74.37 -32.77
CA PRO A 556 39.78 -73.00 -33.17
C PRO A 556 38.29 -72.58 -32.89
N SER A 557 37.89 -71.43 -33.47
CA SER A 557 36.55 -71.10 -34.02
C SER A 557 35.46 -70.54 -33.08
N ALA A 558 34.61 -69.58 -33.50
CA ALA A 558 34.62 -68.74 -34.72
C ALA A 558 33.65 -67.54 -34.57
N LYS A 559 33.83 -66.49 -35.42
CA LYS A 559 32.83 -65.69 -36.20
C LYS A 559 31.46 -65.36 -35.54
N THR A 560 30.82 -64.18 -35.66
CA THR A 560 30.89 -62.95 -36.48
C THR A 560 29.75 -62.03 -35.96
N ALA A 561 29.58 -60.72 -36.18
CA ALA A 561 30.36 -59.62 -36.78
C ALA A 561 29.94 -58.32 -36.00
N SER A 562 30.79 -57.29 -35.85
CA SER A 562 30.79 -56.05 -36.67
C SER A 562 29.46 -55.27 -36.70
N SER A 563 29.38 -53.95 -36.47
CA SER A 563 30.36 -52.95 -35.98
C SER A 563 29.69 -51.57 -35.79
N THR A 564 30.08 -50.85 -34.74
CA THR A 564 30.27 -49.36 -34.57
C THR A 564 29.90 -48.41 -35.74
N ALA A 565 29.45 -47.15 -35.54
CA ALA A 565 29.54 -46.19 -34.41
C ALA A 565 28.30 -45.24 -34.44
N THR A 566 28.00 -44.30 -33.51
CA THR A 566 28.79 -43.46 -32.59
C THR A 566 28.07 -43.17 -31.25
N ALA A 567 28.83 -42.81 -30.20
CA ALA A 567 28.33 -42.30 -28.91
C ALA A 567 28.05 -40.77 -28.96
N SER A 568 27.49 -40.05 -27.98
CA SER A 568 27.12 -40.31 -26.56
C SER A 568 26.00 -39.29 -26.17
N ALA A 569 25.37 -39.23 -24.99
CA ALA A 569 25.55 -39.89 -23.69
C ALA A 569 24.18 -40.16 -23.02
N THR A 570 24.05 -40.18 -21.67
CA THR A 570 22.77 -40.51 -20.99
C THR A 570 22.65 -39.96 -19.55
N ALA A 571 21.42 -40.01 -19.01
CA ALA A 571 20.91 -39.49 -17.74
C ALA A 571 21.36 -40.21 -16.44
N PRO A 572 21.01 -39.68 -15.24
CA PRO A 572 21.06 -40.40 -13.95
C PRO A 572 19.75 -41.15 -13.62
N ALA A 573 19.81 -42.00 -12.58
CA ALA A 573 18.88 -43.13 -12.34
C ALA A 573 17.91 -42.98 -11.15
N ALA A 574 17.05 -43.98 -10.94
CA ALA A 574 16.00 -44.03 -9.92
C ALA A 574 16.06 -45.28 -9.02
N ALA A 575 15.58 -45.13 -7.77
CA ALA A 575 15.21 -46.15 -6.76
C ALA A 575 16.31 -47.09 -6.21
N PRO A 576 16.16 -47.57 -4.95
CA PRO A 576 15.46 -48.85 -4.75
C PRO A 576 14.48 -48.88 -3.56
N ALA A 577 13.87 -50.04 -3.31
CA ALA A 577 12.74 -50.27 -2.40
C ALA A 577 13.08 -51.07 -1.13
N ASN A 578 12.16 -51.14 -0.14
CA ASN A 578 11.82 -52.37 0.58
C ASN A 578 10.54 -52.26 1.44
N ALA A 579 9.94 -53.40 1.85
CA ALA A 579 8.63 -53.46 2.52
C ALA A 579 8.48 -54.64 3.53
N LYS A 580 7.48 -54.54 4.43
CA LYS A 580 6.95 -55.58 5.39
C LYS A 580 7.89 -55.95 6.56
N ALA A 581 7.45 -56.43 7.74
CA ALA A 581 6.14 -56.80 8.33
C ALA A 581 6.16 -56.44 9.85
N ALA A 582 5.12 -55.92 10.52
CA ALA A 582 3.92 -56.57 11.09
C ALA A 582 4.13 -57.63 12.20
N ALA A 583 3.75 -57.29 13.45
CA ALA A 583 3.25 -58.20 14.50
C ALA A 583 2.53 -57.39 15.61
N ALA A 584 1.51 -57.95 16.27
CA ALA A 584 0.64 -57.24 17.22
C ALA A 584 0.57 -57.94 18.59
N ILE A 585 0.38 -57.17 19.67
CA ILE A 585 -0.16 -57.66 20.96
C ILE A 585 -1.18 -56.64 21.48
N GLN A 586 -2.31 -57.15 21.97
CA GLN A 586 -3.40 -56.37 22.58
C GLN A 586 -3.15 -56.11 24.06
N ALA A 587 -3.55 -54.94 24.57
CA ALA A 587 -3.87 -54.75 25.99
C ALA A 587 -4.98 -53.68 26.16
N LYS A 588 -6.11 -54.08 26.73
CA LYS A 588 -7.17 -53.18 27.24
C LYS A 588 -6.64 -52.39 28.44
N VAL A 589 -6.95 -51.09 28.52
CA VAL A 589 -7.55 -50.43 29.72
C VAL A 589 -8.49 -49.30 29.23
N ALA A 590 -9.53 -49.00 30.02
CA ALA A 590 -10.67 -48.16 29.67
C ALA A 590 -10.40 -46.63 29.63
N ALA A 591 -11.30 -45.92 28.95
CA ALA A 591 -11.47 -44.47 29.05
C ALA A 591 -12.23 -44.06 30.33
N PRO A 592 -12.03 -42.84 30.86
CA PRO A 592 -12.97 -42.21 31.78
C PRO A 592 -13.97 -41.32 31.04
N ALA A 593 -15.26 -41.52 31.32
CA ALA A 593 -16.36 -40.62 30.97
C ALA A 593 -16.49 -39.49 32.02
N PRO A 594 -17.31 -38.44 31.82
CA PRO A 594 -17.17 -37.17 32.55
C PRO A 594 -17.73 -37.21 33.97
N THR A 595 -17.05 -36.53 34.90
CA THR A 595 -17.52 -36.33 36.28
C THR A 595 -18.48 -35.14 36.39
N ALA A 596 -19.60 -35.38 37.06
CA ALA A 596 -20.65 -34.39 37.31
C ALA A 596 -20.29 -33.39 38.43
N ALA A 597 -21.05 -32.30 38.50
CA ALA A 597 -20.93 -31.26 39.52
C ALA A 597 -21.36 -31.72 40.94
N PRO A 598 -20.85 -31.08 42.01
CA PRO A 598 -21.44 -31.14 43.33
C PRO A 598 -22.33 -29.91 43.63
N ALA A 599 -23.45 -30.14 44.32
CA ALA A 599 -24.37 -29.09 44.76
C ALA A 599 -24.16 -28.69 46.23
N LYS A 600 -24.17 -27.37 46.47
CA LYS A 600 -24.49 -26.62 47.71
C LYS A 600 -24.43 -27.33 49.08
N LYS A 601 -23.69 -26.72 50.01
CA LYS A 601 -24.24 -26.42 51.34
C LYS A 601 -23.84 -25.02 51.83
N GLU A 602 -24.75 -24.47 52.61
CA GLU A 602 -25.02 -23.06 52.90
C GLU A 602 -24.52 -22.65 54.29
N VAL A 603 -23.91 -21.46 54.41
CA VAL A 603 -23.95 -20.61 55.63
C VAL A 603 -23.99 -19.15 55.18
N ALA A 604 -24.82 -18.32 55.83
CA ALA A 604 -25.24 -17.01 55.31
C ALA A 604 -24.53 -15.80 55.95
N ALA A 605 -24.46 -14.68 55.19
CA ALA A 605 -24.29 -13.34 55.74
C ALA A 605 -24.89 -12.22 54.83
N LYS A 606 -26.07 -11.72 55.22
CA LYS A 606 -26.69 -10.39 54.97
C LYS A 606 -26.50 -9.65 53.62
N GLN A 607 -27.63 -9.42 52.94
CA GLN A 607 -27.85 -8.35 51.95
C GLN A 607 -27.79 -6.94 52.58
N PRO A 608 -27.58 -5.91 51.75
CA PRO A 608 -28.48 -4.75 51.72
C PRO A 608 -29.15 -4.56 50.34
N ALA A 609 -30.27 -3.82 50.33
CA ALA A 609 -31.25 -3.80 49.24
C ALA A 609 -31.00 -2.78 48.11
N GLU A 610 -31.69 -2.99 47.00
CA GLU A 610 -31.75 -2.10 45.84
C GLU A 610 -32.27 -0.70 46.15
N LYS A 611 -31.77 0.30 45.40
CA LYS A 611 -32.53 1.51 45.07
C LYS A 611 -32.37 1.85 43.60
N THR A 612 -33.49 1.81 42.89
CA THR A 612 -33.68 2.38 41.55
C THR A 612 -33.48 3.89 41.55
N VAL A 613 -32.83 4.42 40.51
CA VAL A 613 -32.76 5.86 40.24
C VAL A 613 -33.03 6.11 38.75
N ALA A 614 -34.06 6.91 38.47
CA ALA A 614 -34.45 7.36 37.14
C ALA A 614 -33.72 8.68 36.78
N PRO A 615 -33.65 9.07 35.48
CA PRO A 615 -32.78 10.17 35.04
C PRO A 615 -33.38 11.58 35.29
N PRO A 616 -32.55 12.60 35.56
CA PRO A 616 -33.00 13.98 35.65
C PRO A 616 -33.17 14.64 34.27
N GLN A 617 -34.27 15.41 34.12
CA GLN A 617 -34.58 16.18 32.91
C GLN A 617 -33.92 17.58 32.92
N MET A 618 -33.84 18.21 31.73
CA MET A 618 -33.42 19.61 31.57
C MET A 618 -34.39 20.61 32.21
N PRO A 619 -33.91 21.73 32.76
CA PRO A 619 -34.73 22.92 33.00
C PRO A 619 -34.64 23.93 31.84
N LYS A 620 -35.80 24.38 31.34
CA LYS A 620 -35.94 25.68 30.64
C LYS A 620 -36.11 26.78 31.69
N LEU A 621 -35.57 27.97 31.45
CA LEU A 621 -36.06 29.21 32.07
C LEU A 621 -35.70 30.44 31.22
N ALA A 622 -36.58 31.45 31.23
CA ALA A 622 -36.44 32.69 30.48
C ALA A 622 -36.99 33.88 31.30
N ALA A 623 -36.41 35.07 31.08
CA ALA A 623 -36.79 36.39 31.64
C ALA A 623 -36.67 36.52 33.19
N ALA A 624 -36.24 37.64 33.80
CA ALA A 624 -36.36 39.03 33.38
C ALA A 624 -35.38 39.99 34.11
N ALA A 625 -35.18 41.18 33.50
CA ALA A 625 -34.91 42.50 34.10
C ALA A 625 -33.76 42.73 35.12
N HIS A 626 -32.79 43.56 34.73
CA HIS A 626 -32.04 44.45 35.64
C HIS A 626 -32.13 45.91 35.14
N LYS A 627 -32.19 46.86 36.07
CA LYS A 627 -32.18 48.32 35.83
C LYS A 627 -30.82 48.93 36.18
N ASP A 628 -30.39 49.93 35.39
CA ASP A 628 -29.80 51.26 35.73
C ASP A 628 -28.86 51.41 36.97
N VAL A 629 -27.79 52.22 37.06
CA VAL A 629 -26.99 53.19 36.23
C VAL A 629 -25.83 53.70 37.16
N PRO A 630 -24.69 54.36 36.77
CA PRO A 630 -24.18 54.91 35.49
C PRO A 630 -22.79 54.33 35.09
N MET A 631 -22.02 55.06 34.26
CA MET A 631 -20.56 54.95 34.01
C MET A 631 -19.79 56.14 34.63
N PRO A 632 -18.44 56.15 34.56
CA PRO A 632 -17.66 57.37 34.38
C PRO A 632 -16.83 57.39 33.07
N GLU A 633 -16.38 58.59 32.66
CA GLU A 633 -15.89 58.90 31.30
C GLU A 633 -14.38 58.77 31.03
N VAL A 634 -14.13 58.59 29.73
CA VAL A 634 -12.97 58.97 28.88
C VAL A 634 -11.96 60.00 29.42
N VAL A 635 -10.66 59.70 29.24
CA VAL A 635 -9.64 60.70 28.89
C VAL A 635 -8.78 60.18 27.72
N LYS A 636 -8.54 61.03 26.72
CA LYS A 636 -7.68 60.75 25.55
C LYS A 636 -6.20 61.00 25.86
N GLN A 637 -5.30 60.28 25.19
CA GLN A 637 -3.92 60.77 24.98
C GLN A 637 -3.40 60.48 23.58
N THR A 638 -2.30 61.14 23.23
CA THR A 638 -1.99 61.66 21.89
C THR A 638 -0.96 60.86 21.09
N ALA A 639 -0.83 61.19 19.81
CA ALA A 639 0.00 60.50 18.82
C ALA A 639 1.46 60.98 18.77
N GLN A 640 2.34 60.12 18.22
CA GLN A 640 3.60 60.34 17.43
C GLN A 640 4.70 59.33 17.82
N PRO A 641 5.75 59.11 16.99
CA PRO A 641 5.97 59.58 15.60
C PRO A 641 6.17 58.44 14.58
N ALA A 642 6.10 58.78 13.28
CA ALA A 642 6.54 57.90 12.20
C ALA A 642 8.07 57.99 11.98
N GLN A 643 8.69 56.90 11.52
CA GLN A 643 10.08 56.88 11.04
C GLN A 643 10.16 56.62 9.52
N PRO A 644 11.26 57.04 8.86
CA PRO A 644 11.16 57.59 7.50
C PRO A 644 11.22 56.54 6.38
N LYS A 645 10.42 56.78 5.32
CA LYS A 645 10.61 56.13 4.03
C LYS A 645 11.78 56.77 3.29
N ILE A 646 12.81 55.99 3.00
CA ILE A 646 13.89 56.38 2.08
C ILE A 646 13.30 56.39 0.66
N GLN A 647 13.19 57.58 0.05
CA GLN A 647 12.86 57.73 -1.36
C GLN A 647 14.15 57.75 -2.19
N ILE A 648 14.28 56.80 -3.12
CA ILE A 648 15.26 56.84 -4.20
C ILE A 648 14.56 57.45 -5.43
N PRO A 649 15.03 58.58 -5.99
CA PRO A 649 14.38 59.21 -7.14
C PRO A 649 14.74 58.49 -8.44
N LEU A 650 13.76 57.80 -9.04
CA LEU A 650 13.83 57.32 -10.42
C LEU A 650 13.42 58.45 -11.38
N LYS A 651 14.25 58.69 -12.40
CA LYS A 651 14.02 59.70 -13.45
C LYS A 651 12.78 59.35 -14.29
N PRO A 652 12.04 60.34 -14.82
CA PRO A 652 10.96 60.10 -15.75
C PRO A 652 11.52 59.67 -17.13
N GLN A 653 10.97 58.60 -17.70
CA GLN A 653 11.07 58.32 -19.13
C GLN A 653 9.80 58.77 -19.85
N ALA A 654 9.98 59.30 -21.05
CA ALA A 654 8.94 59.97 -21.81
C ALA A 654 7.91 59.00 -22.40
N GLN A 655 6.68 59.48 -22.54
CA GLN A 655 5.67 58.85 -23.39
C GLN A 655 6.06 59.03 -24.85
N ALA A 656 6.10 57.93 -25.61
CA ALA A 656 5.98 57.94 -27.06
C ALA A 656 4.68 57.20 -27.40
N ALA A 657 3.77 57.88 -28.10
CA ALA A 657 2.57 57.28 -28.64
C ALA A 657 2.85 56.81 -30.07
N GLU A 658 2.61 55.53 -30.34
CA GLU A 658 2.49 55.03 -31.72
C GLU A 658 1.19 54.23 -31.85
N SER A 659 0.61 54.35 -33.04
CA SER A 659 -0.74 53.93 -33.38
C SER A 659 -0.73 52.81 -34.42
N LEU A 660 -1.81 52.01 -34.46
CA LEU A 660 -2.32 51.29 -35.63
C LEU A 660 -1.31 50.36 -36.36
N THR A 661 -1.49 49.04 -36.36
CA THR A 661 -2.48 48.40 -37.25
C THR A 661 -2.49 46.88 -37.04
N THR A 662 -3.64 46.24 -37.28
CA THR A 662 -3.77 44.79 -37.49
C THR A 662 -3.54 44.42 -38.95
N PRO A 663 -2.99 43.23 -39.23
CA PRO A 663 -3.31 42.55 -40.50
C PRO A 663 -3.64 41.06 -40.37
N THR A 664 -4.75 40.67 -40.97
CA THR A 664 -5.08 39.32 -41.50
C THR A 664 -6.31 39.55 -42.41
N PRO A 665 -6.53 38.81 -43.51
CA PRO A 665 -5.81 37.66 -44.03
C PRO A 665 -5.30 37.82 -45.48
N SER A 666 -4.57 36.81 -45.98
CA SER A 666 -4.45 36.52 -47.40
C SER A 666 -4.45 35.01 -47.62
N ALA A 667 -5.23 34.56 -48.59
CA ALA A 667 -5.24 33.19 -49.12
C ALA A 667 -5.06 33.28 -50.65
N THR A 668 -4.86 32.12 -51.29
CA THR A 668 -4.44 31.90 -52.70
C THR A 668 -2.91 32.07 -52.94
N ASP A 669 -2.23 31.27 -53.78
CA ASP A 669 -2.71 30.15 -54.61
C ASP A 669 -1.65 29.06 -54.91
N SER A 670 -2.14 27.87 -55.26
CA SER A 670 -1.52 26.75 -56.01
C SER A 670 0.03 26.60 -56.14
N LYS A 671 0.57 25.46 -55.67
CA LYS A 671 0.95 24.33 -56.54
C LYS A 671 1.24 23.04 -55.78
#